data_AF-A0A1E7JLX2-F1
#
_entry.id   AF-A0A1E7JLX2-F1
#
_cell.length_a   1.000
_cell.length_b   1.000
_cell.length_c   1.000
_cell.angle_alpha   90.00
_cell.angle_beta   90.00
_cell.angle_gamma   90.00
#
_symmetry.space_group_name_H-M   'P 1'
#
loop_
_entity.id
_entity.type
_entity.pdbx_description
1 polymer ?
#
loop_
_entity_poly.entity_id
_entity_poly.type
_entity_poly.pdbx_seq_one_letter_code
_entity_poly.pdbx_strand_id
1 'polypeptide(L)'
;MEDINRRTLLGTAGALGAGVALGPSAGPAAAVPGFQTAAAPDMKHASAAVRRLLPDHHDQISFTALTDGEERFKVSGSAGSIEVAGSSPAVALTGLHWYLKYTCAAHISWSGSQTDLPERLPAPGSPYERSATVPHRFMLNDTHDGYTAPYADWDHWERFIDVMALHGCNEVLVTTGSEVVYHRLLKDFGYSDVEARQWIPAPSHQPWWLLQNLSEYGGPVSTALLNKREDLGRRIVTRLRELGMHAVLPGYFGTVPDDFSDRNPGGTTVPQGDWNGLTRPAWLDPRTSVFRKVAAAYYKHQKDVFGEIRHVKMDLLHEGGKAGNVPVPDAARAVEKALQTALPGATWMILGWQKNPRRELLDSLQHKNRALVVDGLSDLEKIKSRETDWGGVPYAFGTIPNFGGRTTMGAKTQMWAERFTQWRDKSGSKLVGTAYMPESTHRDPLAFELFSELAWREEAVDRKQWFANYARLRYGGDDEKARGALSALRGTAYEIISADGRPHDSIFAARPSLDARAGAHYATHNPAFDLADFDAALTALLDVRESLRGSDAYRYDLADVARQALANRSWLLIGRLKAAYQQEDAESFRKISNLWLSLMKLSDEVAGTHRAFLLGPWLAQARNLAGDEAAEQDKLELTARTLITAWADRPAADKGRLANYANRDWQGLIGDFHEPQWREYLEELEDALADGRTPKSFDWYEKEEAWTREHKTYPQRPSGDVHRTAQRVHAALAKAPFQGSLAVESDPATLAPGSSGKFKAVFRNESGLRATGTVDFSLTGLKDAEPQGSTSVLRVGQGSRAAVSWLVRAPKDELKDPLKPLDYELAVEYGPEGERRVRMPQPGKLYVAGPLDDDLSTVSTNDAVFGQLGRRFAVNGAGDDMWRGTSHFGAVYREKAMRDGVSATVHVTSQEVTGPWARAGLIARNELPGAASRGFVNLSVTPDNGVVLSYDSDGDGELDTYERVSGVGAPVTLRLSRDGRSFHGELSRDDGANWRSVGTVTVSGVLSRQDVGMFMSATNGGTGTRGTVEFRDWDVR
;
A
#
# COMPACT_ATOMS: atom_id res chain seq x y z
N MET A 1 -56.61 28.85 12.69
CA MET A 1 -57.83 28.63 11.90
C MET A 1 -57.93 27.12 11.77
N GLU A 2 -58.84 26.55 12.56
CA GLU A 2 -59.32 25.16 12.58
C GLU A 2 -58.23 24.07 12.74
N ASP A 3 -57.82 23.64 13.94
CA ASP A 3 -58.55 23.33 15.18
C ASP A 3 -59.38 22.03 15.11
N ILE A 4 -59.40 21.30 16.23
CA ILE A 4 -60.49 20.42 16.71
C ILE A 4 -60.47 18.94 16.25
N ASN A 5 -60.53 17.91 17.12
CA ASN A 5 -60.63 17.88 18.58
C ASN A 5 -60.73 16.46 19.18
N ARG A 6 -60.44 16.41 20.51
CA ARG A 6 -61.15 15.74 21.64
C ARG A 6 -61.24 14.21 21.67
N ARG A 7 -61.23 13.56 22.83
CA ARG A 7 -61.00 13.85 24.28
C ARG A 7 -60.99 12.44 24.91
N THR A 8 -60.00 12.05 25.70
CA THR A 8 -59.93 12.18 27.17
C THR A 8 -61.12 11.61 27.96
N LEU A 9 -60.75 10.80 28.98
CA LEU A 9 -61.24 10.73 30.37
C LEU A 9 -62.13 9.56 30.84
N LEU A 10 -61.84 9.20 32.10
CA LEU A 10 -62.53 8.30 33.07
C LEU A 10 -62.07 6.83 32.99
N GLY A 11 -61.74 6.12 34.06
CA GLY A 11 -61.87 6.36 35.50
C GLY A 11 -61.35 5.11 36.24
N THR A 12 -61.06 5.31 37.52
CA THR A 12 -60.34 4.46 38.47
C THR A 12 -61.02 3.15 38.93
N ALA A 13 -60.15 2.20 39.30
CA ALA A 13 -60.24 1.21 40.41
C ALA A 13 -60.89 -0.18 40.16
N GLY A 14 -60.08 -1.23 40.36
CA GLY A 14 -60.53 -2.62 40.45
C GLY A 14 -59.40 -3.67 40.58
N ALA A 15 -58.79 -3.76 41.77
CA ALA A 15 -58.18 -4.92 42.44
C ALA A 15 -57.28 -5.96 41.70
N LEU A 16 -56.03 -6.05 42.20
CA LEU A 16 -55.22 -7.24 42.53
C LEU A 16 -54.89 -8.29 41.45
N GLY A 17 -53.61 -8.34 41.06
CA GLY A 17 -52.97 -9.51 40.43
C GLY A 17 -51.55 -9.18 39.96
N ALA A 18 -50.54 -9.81 40.55
CA ALA A 18 -49.13 -9.60 40.26
C ALA A 18 -48.76 -9.78 38.78
N GLY A 19 -47.89 -8.91 38.25
CA GLY A 19 -47.35 -9.04 36.90
C GLY A 19 -46.70 -7.76 36.38
N VAL A 20 -45.61 -7.31 37.00
CA VAL A 20 -44.76 -6.24 36.47
C VAL A 20 -44.03 -6.80 35.24
N ALA A 21 -44.41 -6.34 34.05
CA ALA A 21 -43.64 -6.54 32.82
C ALA A 21 -43.37 -5.15 32.21
N LEU A 22 -42.21 -4.59 32.55
CA LEU A 22 -41.62 -3.43 31.90
C LEU A 22 -41.14 -3.83 30.49
N GLY A 23 -41.69 -3.16 29.47
CA GLY A 23 -41.27 -3.30 28.08
C GLY A 23 -39.91 -2.64 27.80
N PRO A 24 -39.15 -3.13 26.81
CA PRO A 24 -37.70 -3.02 26.80
C PRO A 24 -37.22 -1.69 26.24
N SER A 25 -36.59 -0.89 27.09
CA SER A 25 -35.52 0.02 26.70
C SER A 25 -34.37 -0.79 26.09
N ALA A 26 -33.87 -0.38 24.92
CA ALA A 26 -32.67 -0.93 24.30
C ALA A 26 -31.52 -0.92 25.31
N GLY A 27 -31.09 -2.11 25.73
CA GLY A 27 -30.10 -2.31 26.79
C GLY A 27 -28.67 -2.02 26.34
N PRO A 28 -27.79 -1.62 27.26
CA PRO A 28 -26.36 -1.49 27.01
C PRO A 28 -25.73 -2.86 26.71
N ALA A 29 -24.59 -2.82 26.05
CA ALA A 29 -23.75 -3.95 25.67
C ALA A 29 -23.56 -4.98 26.80
N ALA A 30 -23.37 -6.24 26.40
CA ALA A 30 -23.27 -7.42 27.26
C ALA A 30 -22.44 -7.17 28.54
N ALA A 31 -23.08 -7.40 29.68
CA ALA A 31 -22.48 -7.27 31.00
C ALA A 31 -21.27 -8.22 31.17
N VAL A 32 -20.15 -7.62 31.57
CA VAL A 32 -18.94 -8.28 32.07
C VAL A 32 -19.26 -8.93 33.42
N PRO A 33 -18.75 -10.14 33.76
CA PRO A 33 -19.00 -10.74 35.07
C PRO A 33 -18.33 -9.93 36.19
N GLY A 34 -19.11 -9.69 37.25
CA GLY A 34 -18.77 -9.11 38.56
C GLY A 34 -17.32 -8.69 38.83
N PHE A 35 -17.10 -7.38 38.94
CA PHE A 35 -15.91 -6.80 39.52
C PHE A 35 -15.78 -7.22 41.00
N GLN A 36 -14.81 -8.08 41.30
CA GLN A 36 -14.07 -7.91 42.55
C GLN A 36 -13.49 -6.50 42.53
N THR A 37 -13.57 -5.75 43.63
CA THR A 37 -12.96 -4.42 43.74
C THR A 37 -11.47 -4.55 43.43
N ALA A 38 -11.09 -4.24 42.20
CA ALA A 38 -9.71 -4.27 41.76
C ALA A 38 -8.92 -3.32 42.67
N ALA A 39 -7.74 -3.76 43.12
CA ALA A 39 -6.83 -2.85 43.80
C ALA A 39 -6.58 -1.63 42.88
N ALA A 40 -6.55 -0.44 43.48
CA ALA A 40 -6.33 0.79 42.72
C ALA A 40 -5.03 0.66 41.88
N PRO A 41 -5.04 1.04 40.59
CA PRO A 41 -3.86 0.99 39.73
C PRO A 41 -2.65 1.72 40.35
N ASP A 42 -1.46 1.14 40.23
CA ASP A 42 -0.23 1.73 40.75
C ASP A 42 0.30 2.83 39.80
N MET A 43 -0.04 4.08 40.11
CA MET A 43 0.31 5.23 39.28
C MET A 43 1.80 5.60 39.29
N LYS A 44 2.65 4.94 40.10
CA LYS A 44 4.10 5.19 40.07
C LYS A 44 4.71 4.88 38.70
N HIS A 45 4.10 3.98 37.92
CA HIS A 45 4.59 3.61 36.59
C HIS A 45 4.36 4.71 35.56
N ALA A 46 3.30 5.53 35.72
CA ALA A 46 3.10 6.76 34.95
C ALA A 46 4.11 7.83 35.38
N SER A 47 4.32 8.03 36.69
CA SER A 47 5.35 8.96 37.20
C SER A 47 6.75 8.60 36.69
N ALA A 48 7.10 7.32 36.63
CA ALA A 48 8.38 6.85 36.09
C ALA A 48 8.54 7.15 34.58
N ALA A 49 7.47 6.96 33.79
CA ALA A 49 7.47 7.34 32.38
C ALA A 49 7.67 8.85 32.20
N VAL A 50 6.94 9.68 32.95
CA VAL A 50 7.06 11.14 32.87
C VAL A 50 8.46 11.62 33.26
N ARG A 51 9.11 11.02 34.27
CA ARG A 51 10.50 11.34 34.60
C ARG A 51 11.46 11.15 33.43
N ARG A 52 11.22 10.15 32.57
CA ARG A 52 12.02 9.93 31.35
C ARG A 52 11.63 10.86 30.22
N LEU A 53 10.33 11.12 30.06
CA LEU A 53 9.78 11.86 28.92
C LEU A 53 9.87 13.38 29.08
N LEU A 54 9.73 13.88 30.30
CA LEU A 54 9.70 15.30 30.69
C LEU A 54 10.51 15.50 31.99
N PRO A 55 11.83 15.24 31.97
CA PRO A 55 12.67 15.27 33.18
C PRO A 55 12.61 16.60 33.93
N ASP A 56 12.49 17.72 33.22
CA ASP A 56 12.51 19.07 33.80
C ASP A 56 11.15 19.50 34.39
N HIS A 57 10.07 18.77 34.12
CA HIS A 57 8.70 19.15 34.51
C HIS A 57 7.98 18.08 35.34
N HIS A 58 8.59 16.92 35.57
CA HIS A 58 7.93 15.79 36.21
C HIS A 58 7.40 16.10 37.63
N ASP A 59 8.07 16.99 38.37
CA ASP A 59 7.65 17.41 39.72
C ASP A 59 6.39 18.28 39.74
N GLN A 60 5.98 18.80 38.57
CA GLN A 60 4.77 19.59 38.41
C GLN A 60 3.55 18.73 38.02
N ILE A 61 3.73 17.41 37.89
CA ILE A 61 2.70 16.48 37.40
C ILE A 61 2.46 15.40 38.46
N SER A 62 1.23 15.30 38.94
CA SER A 62 0.78 14.24 39.84
C SER A 62 -0.25 13.34 39.15
N PHE A 63 -0.27 12.07 39.56
CA PHE A 63 -1.16 11.06 39.00
C PHE A 63 -2.08 10.46 40.06
N THR A 64 -3.35 10.34 39.74
CA THR A 64 -4.37 9.73 40.62
C THR A 64 -5.14 8.63 39.90
N ALA A 65 -5.56 7.61 40.64
CA ALA A 65 -6.29 6.48 40.09
C ALA A 65 -7.81 6.75 40.06
N LEU A 66 -8.44 6.42 38.93
CA LEU A 66 -9.90 6.31 38.82
C LEU A 66 -10.26 4.83 38.99
N THR A 67 -11.02 4.50 40.03
CA THR A 67 -11.31 3.11 40.42
C THR A 67 -12.62 2.56 39.87
N ASP A 68 -13.49 3.42 39.34
CA ASP A 68 -14.85 3.06 38.91
C ASP A 68 -15.21 3.68 37.56
N GLY A 69 -16.01 2.94 36.79
CA GLY A 69 -16.56 3.35 35.50
C GLY A 69 -15.76 2.85 34.30
N GLU A 70 -16.11 3.37 33.12
CA GLU A 70 -15.45 3.09 31.85
C GLU A 70 -14.01 3.61 31.82
N GLU A 71 -13.20 3.09 30.90
CA GLU A 71 -11.82 3.54 30.72
C GLU A 71 -11.76 5.02 30.32
N ARG A 72 -11.18 5.86 31.17
CA ARG A 72 -11.19 7.32 31.01
C ARG A 72 -10.02 7.99 31.69
N PHE A 73 -9.73 9.22 31.26
CA PHE A 73 -8.81 10.12 31.96
C PHE A 73 -9.49 11.46 32.28
N LYS A 74 -8.92 12.16 33.26
CA LYS A 74 -9.24 13.54 33.59
C LYS A 74 -7.95 14.33 33.84
N VAL A 75 -7.85 15.53 33.27
CA VAL A 75 -6.74 16.45 33.53
C VAL A 75 -7.27 17.73 34.14
N SER A 76 -6.70 18.15 35.26
CA SER A 76 -7.02 19.38 35.97
C SER A 76 -5.79 19.95 36.66
N GLY A 77 -5.96 20.99 37.49
CA GLY A 77 -4.87 21.54 38.30
C GLY A 77 -4.71 23.04 38.09
N SER A 78 -3.57 23.55 38.55
CA SER A 78 -3.19 24.96 38.48
C SER A 78 -1.80 25.11 37.85
N ALA A 79 -1.38 26.34 37.57
CA ALA A 79 -0.08 26.58 36.95
C ALA A 79 1.05 26.01 37.82
N GLY A 80 1.87 25.15 37.24
CA GLY A 80 2.94 24.43 37.92
C GLY A 80 2.52 23.27 38.84
N SER A 81 1.24 22.87 38.80
CA SER A 81 0.71 21.75 39.57
C SER A 81 -0.47 21.11 38.81
N ILE A 82 -0.14 20.25 37.86
CA ILE A 82 -1.08 19.53 36.99
C ILE A 82 -1.40 18.18 37.62
N GLU A 83 -2.69 17.87 37.73
CA GLU A 83 -3.18 16.57 38.19
C GLU A 83 -3.79 15.82 37.01
N VAL A 84 -3.35 14.57 36.81
CA VAL A 84 -3.86 13.68 35.78
C VAL A 84 -4.41 12.42 36.43
N ALA A 85 -5.73 12.24 36.37
CA ALA A 85 -6.40 11.04 36.83
C ALA A 85 -6.63 10.08 35.66
N GLY A 86 -6.45 8.77 35.87
CA GLY A 86 -6.72 7.76 34.84
C GLY A 86 -7.15 6.41 35.41
N SER A 87 -7.83 5.60 34.61
CA SER A 87 -8.22 4.22 34.98
C SER A 87 -7.05 3.23 34.96
N SER A 88 -5.93 3.60 34.33
CA SER A 88 -4.65 2.89 34.38
C SER A 88 -3.49 3.87 34.19
N PRO A 89 -2.23 3.50 34.48
CA PRO A 89 -1.09 4.35 34.21
C PRO A 89 -0.97 4.75 32.73
N ALA A 90 -1.25 3.85 31.78
CA ALA A 90 -1.24 4.18 30.35
C ALA A 90 -2.32 5.22 29.99
N VAL A 91 -3.52 5.07 30.53
CA VAL A 91 -4.63 6.01 30.28
C VAL A 91 -4.34 7.39 30.89
N ALA A 92 -3.70 7.42 32.06
CA ALA A 92 -3.23 8.67 32.64
C ALA A 92 -2.15 9.34 31.77
N LEU A 93 -1.23 8.57 31.17
CA LEU A 93 -0.27 9.10 30.21
C LEU A 93 -0.95 9.63 28.94
N THR A 94 -2.01 8.97 28.44
CA THR A 94 -2.82 9.50 27.34
C THR A 94 -3.44 10.85 27.69
N GLY A 95 -3.97 10.99 28.91
CA GLY A 95 -4.51 12.25 29.41
C GLY A 95 -3.44 13.35 29.49
N LEU A 96 -2.25 13.02 30.01
CA LEU A 96 -1.12 13.94 30.02
C LEU A 96 -0.79 14.41 28.59
N HIS A 97 -0.69 13.48 27.63
CA HIS A 97 -0.38 13.85 26.25
C HIS A 97 -1.47 14.73 25.62
N TRP A 98 -2.74 14.48 25.95
CA TRP A 98 -3.85 15.35 25.54
C TRP A 98 -3.65 16.78 26.04
N TYR A 99 -3.28 16.95 27.30
CA TYR A 99 -2.98 18.25 27.89
C TYR A 99 -1.76 18.93 27.23
N LEU A 100 -0.67 18.19 27.00
CA LEU A 100 0.52 18.71 26.32
C LEU A 100 0.15 19.25 24.93
N LYS A 101 -0.61 18.49 24.15
CA LYS A 101 -1.05 18.87 22.80
C LYS A 101 -1.95 20.10 22.79
N TYR A 102 -3.02 20.08 23.59
CA TYR A 102 -4.13 21.03 23.45
C TYR A 102 -4.04 22.23 24.41
N THR A 103 -3.20 22.20 25.44
CA THR A 103 -2.89 23.36 26.29
C THR A 103 -1.48 23.89 26.04
N CYS A 104 -0.47 23.02 26.03
CA CYS A 104 0.94 23.46 26.00
C CYS A 104 1.50 23.65 24.59
N ALA A 105 0.80 23.18 23.56
CA ALA A 105 1.31 23.08 22.19
C ALA A 105 2.63 22.28 22.09
N ALA A 106 2.74 21.21 22.89
CA ALA A 106 3.86 20.28 22.87
C ALA A 106 3.42 18.91 22.34
N HIS A 107 4.36 18.19 21.71
CA HIS A 107 4.10 16.91 21.05
C HIS A 107 5.25 15.93 21.26
N ILE A 108 4.96 14.80 21.90
CA ILE A 108 5.90 13.70 22.03
C ILE A 108 5.49 12.64 21.03
N SER A 109 6.42 12.21 20.18
CA SER A 109 6.17 11.18 19.18
C SER A 109 7.34 10.22 19.03
N TRP A 110 7.14 9.16 18.27
CA TRP A 110 8.19 8.20 17.93
C TRP A 110 9.24 8.74 16.94
N SER A 111 8.97 9.88 16.27
CA SER A 111 9.81 10.47 15.23
C SER A 111 9.74 11.99 15.30
N GLY A 112 10.72 12.61 15.95
CA GLY A 112 10.68 14.03 16.25
C GLY A 112 9.79 14.31 17.45
N SER A 113 10.25 15.11 18.41
CA SER A 113 9.41 15.64 19.48
C SER A 113 9.62 17.14 19.62
N GLN A 114 8.60 17.82 20.12
CA GLN A 114 8.64 19.22 20.52
C GLN A 114 8.18 19.26 21.99
N THR A 115 9.09 19.66 22.87
CA THR A 115 8.85 19.76 24.32
C THR A 115 9.44 21.05 24.87
N ASP A 116 9.43 22.12 24.08
CA ASP A 116 9.87 23.45 24.54
C ASP A 116 8.76 24.05 25.41
N LEU A 117 8.69 23.54 26.63
CA LEU A 117 7.69 23.86 27.63
C LEU A 117 8.17 25.01 28.51
N PRO A 118 7.28 25.91 28.96
CA PRO A 118 7.65 26.94 29.93
C PRO A 118 8.12 26.29 31.25
N GLU A 119 8.95 27.02 32.01
CA GLU A 119 9.45 26.55 33.32
C GLU A 119 8.31 26.13 34.27
N ARG A 120 7.19 26.86 34.25
CA ARG A 120 5.94 26.47 34.93
C ARG A 120 4.89 26.06 33.90
N LEU A 121 4.42 24.82 34.01
CA LEU A 121 3.37 24.28 33.17
C LEU A 121 2.07 25.10 33.30
N PRO A 122 1.42 25.49 32.19
CA PRO A 122 0.20 26.29 32.22
C PRO A 122 -0.99 25.48 32.75
N ALA A 123 -1.90 26.11 33.50
CA ALA A 123 -3.15 25.45 33.87
C ALA A 123 -4.00 25.14 32.62
N PRO A 124 -4.72 23.99 32.56
CA PRO A 124 -5.70 23.78 31.50
C PRO A 124 -6.84 24.80 31.63
N GLY A 125 -7.34 25.32 30.51
CA GLY A 125 -8.41 26.35 30.52
C GLY A 125 -9.72 25.87 31.16
N SER A 126 -9.96 24.57 31.13
CA SER A 126 -11.00 23.85 31.88
C SER A 126 -10.53 22.40 32.06
N PRO A 127 -11.07 21.63 33.03
CA PRO A 127 -10.75 20.22 33.13
C PRO A 127 -11.03 19.49 31.81
N TYR A 128 -10.04 18.73 31.31
CA TYR A 128 -10.26 17.80 30.21
C TYR A 128 -10.76 16.48 30.79
N GLU A 129 -11.82 15.92 30.25
CA GLU A 129 -12.30 14.59 30.61
C GLU A 129 -12.70 13.86 29.33
N ARG A 130 -12.19 12.64 29.15
CA ARG A 130 -12.51 11.80 27.99
C ARG A 130 -12.53 10.34 28.37
N SER A 131 -13.49 9.61 27.81
CA SER A 131 -13.56 8.16 27.86
C SER A 131 -13.13 7.57 26.52
N ALA A 132 -12.52 6.39 26.56
CA ALA A 132 -12.31 5.61 25.35
C ALA A 132 -13.67 5.15 24.80
N THR A 133 -13.87 5.28 23.49
CA THR A 133 -15.10 4.87 22.79
C THR A 133 -15.07 3.40 22.35
N VAL A 134 -13.92 2.75 22.50
CA VAL A 134 -13.69 1.33 22.19
C VAL A 134 -12.68 0.71 23.17
N PRO A 135 -12.86 -0.56 23.57
CA PRO A 135 -11.97 -1.23 24.52
C PRO A 135 -10.62 -1.70 23.95
N HIS A 136 -10.55 -2.00 22.64
CA HIS A 136 -9.33 -2.51 22.00
C HIS A 136 -8.62 -1.40 21.21
N ARG A 137 -7.33 -1.13 21.50
CA ARG A 137 -6.44 -0.25 20.72
C ARG A 137 -5.14 -0.99 20.44
N PHE A 138 -5.23 -1.85 19.44
CA PHE A 138 -4.18 -2.77 19.01
C PHE A 138 -3.09 -2.07 18.21
N MET A 139 -1.84 -2.47 18.45
CA MET A 139 -0.65 -1.90 17.85
C MET A 139 0.34 -2.99 17.38
N LEU A 140 1.01 -2.68 16.27
CA LEU A 140 2.09 -3.43 15.59
C LEU A 140 1.62 -4.56 14.67
N ASN A 141 2.21 -4.61 13.48
CA ASN A 141 2.03 -5.68 12.51
C ASN A 141 2.90 -6.89 12.89
N ASP A 142 2.55 -8.08 12.41
CA ASP A 142 3.36 -9.29 12.57
C ASP A 142 4.80 -9.11 12.09
N THR A 143 5.00 -8.32 11.03
CA THR A 143 6.31 -8.06 10.42
C THR A 143 7.10 -6.93 11.08
N HIS A 144 6.51 -6.24 12.07
CA HIS A 144 7.09 -5.04 12.71
C HIS A 144 8.51 -5.25 13.24
N ASP A 145 8.70 -6.30 14.05
CA ASP A 145 9.96 -6.55 14.74
C ASP A 145 11.09 -6.74 13.72
N GLY A 146 10.83 -7.37 12.57
CA GLY A 146 11.82 -7.60 11.53
C GLY A 146 12.29 -6.31 10.86
N TYR A 147 11.38 -5.39 10.53
CA TYR A 147 11.73 -4.17 9.80
C TYR A 147 12.11 -2.98 10.69
N THR A 148 11.75 -3.00 11.97
CA THR A 148 11.99 -1.87 12.88
C THR A 148 13.05 -2.17 13.92
N ALA A 149 12.85 -3.25 14.68
CA ALA A 149 13.48 -3.43 15.97
C ALA A 149 14.12 -4.81 16.18
N PRO A 150 14.62 -5.53 15.15
CA PRO A 150 15.11 -6.89 15.37
C PRO A 150 16.41 -6.88 16.20
N TYR A 151 17.07 -5.72 16.23
CA TYR A 151 18.31 -5.44 16.94
C TYR A 151 18.14 -4.42 18.08
N ALA A 152 16.91 -4.04 18.42
CA ALA A 152 16.65 -3.02 19.43
C ALA A 152 17.00 -3.50 20.84
N ASP A 153 17.47 -2.57 21.66
CA ASP A 153 17.75 -2.79 23.08
C ASP A 153 16.56 -2.37 23.97
N TRP A 154 16.77 -2.44 25.28
CA TRP A 154 15.76 -2.02 26.24
C TRP A 154 15.42 -0.54 26.17
N ASP A 155 16.40 0.34 25.98
CA ASP A 155 16.18 1.78 26.02
C ASP A 155 15.26 2.23 24.86
N HIS A 156 15.41 1.59 23.70
CA HIS A 156 14.46 1.72 22.60
C HIS A 156 13.04 1.30 23.02
N TRP A 157 12.88 0.07 23.54
CA TRP A 157 11.58 -0.48 23.89
C TRP A 157 10.89 0.26 25.03
N GLU A 158 11.62 0.68 26.06
CA GLU A 158 11.07 1.43 27.20
C GLU A 158 10.48 2.76 26.73
N ARG A 159 11.24 3.52 25.94
CA ARG A 159 10.73 4.75 25.34
C ARG A 159 9.55 4.47 24.41
N PHE A 160 9.65 3.44 23.58
CA PHE A 160 8.61 3.14 22.61
C PHE A 160 7.27 2.76 23.27
N ILE A 161 7.32 1.98 24.35
CA ILE A 161 6.15 1.65 25.17
C ILE A 161 5.57 2.91 25.83
N ASP A 162 6.41 3.77 26.40
CA ASP A 162 5.94 5.03 26.98
C ASP A 162 5.24 5.91 25.91
N VAL A 163 5.77 5.97 24.69
CA VAL A 163 5.12 6.67 23.56
C VAL A 163 3.80 6.00 23.17
N MET A 164 3.74 4.67 23.03
CA MET A 164 2.47 3.98 22.76
C MET A 164 1.41 4.28 23.82
N ALA A 165 1.79 4.38 25.09
CA ALA A 165 0.91 4.75 26.19
C ALA A 165 0.43 6.22 26.11
N LEU A 166 1.30 7.17 25.74
CA LEU A 166 0.89 8.57 25.47
C LEU A 166 -0.14 8.68 24.33
N HIS A 167 -0.17 7.70 23.44
CA HIS A 167 -1.11 7.62 22.31
C HIS A 167 -2.33 6.72 22.59
N GLY A 168 -2.45 6.15 23.79
CA GLY A 168 -3.62 5.37 24.21
C GLY A 168 -3.70 3.96 23.62
N CYS A 169 -2.60 3.42 23.10
CA CYS A 169 -2.52 2.00 22.79
C CYS A 169 -2.62 1.19 24.08
N ASN A 170 -3.28 0.03 24.05
CA ASN A 170 -3.36 -0.88 25.20
C ASN A 170 -3.09 -2.34 24.86
N GLU A 171 -3.00 -2.70 23.59
CA GLU A 171 -2.71 -4.07 23.14
C GLU A 171 -1.54 -4.00 22.16
N VAL A 172 -0.43 -4.65 22.49
CA VAL A 172 0.82 -4.54 21.72
C VAL A 172 1.30 -5.93 21.35
N LEU A 173 1.49 -6.20 20.05
CA LEU A 173 2.09 -7.45 19.59
C LEU A 173 3.57 -7.51 19.99
N VAL A 174 3.97 -8.58 20.70
CA VAL A 174 5.35 -8.80 21.14
C VAL A 174 5.83 -10.15 20.63
N THR A 175 6.72 -10.13 19.64
CA THR A 175 7.35 -11.33 19.08
C THR A 175 8.68 -11.68 19.75
N THR A 176 9.40 -10.67 20.26
CA THR A 176 10.71 -10.83 20.92
C THR A 176 10.66 -11.84 22.07
N GLY A 177 11.53 -12.84 22.02
CA GLY A 177 11.64 -13.91 23.02
C GLY A 177 10.84 -15.18 22.65
N SER A 178 10.03 -15.15 21.59
CA SER A 178 9.29 -16.33 21.11
C SER A 178 10.20 -17.43 20.60
N GLU A 179 11.40 -17.09 20.13
CA GLU A 179 12.43 -18.03 19.72
C GLU A 179 12.85 -19.00 20.85
N VAL A 180 12.86 -18.53 22.10
CA VAL A 180 13.17 -19.38 23.27
C VAL A 180 12.06 -20.36 23.57
N VAL A 181 10.80 -19.97 23.34
CA VAL A 181 9.64 -20.85 23.52
C VAL A 181 9.74 -22.03 22.55
N TYR A 182 10.04 -21.76 21.28
CA TYR A 182 10.26 -22.83 20.29
C TYR A 182 11.53 -23.64 20.54
N HIS A 183 12.63 -23.02 20.97
CA HIS A 183 13.85 -23.75 21.33
C HIS A 183 13.58 -24.80 22.41
N ARG A 184 12.90 -24.40 23.50
CA ARG A 184 12.49 -25.32 24.58
C ARG A 184 11.48 -26.35 24.10
N LEU A 185 10.52 -25.94 23.28
CA LEU A 185 9.53 -26.83 22.68
C LEU A 185 10.22 -27.95 21.88
N LEU A 186 11.07 -27.62 20.91
CA LEU A 186 11.71 -28.62 20.06
C LEU A 186 12.56 -29.61 20.87
N LYS A 187 13.22 -29.14 21.93
CA LYS A 187 13.96 -30.03 22.83
C LYS A 187 13.08 -31.06 23.55
N ASP A 188 11.86 -30.68 23.93
CA ASP A 188 10.89 -31.63 24.50
C ASP A 188 10.42 -32.69 23.48
N PHE A 189 10.56 -32.41 22.18
CA PHE A 189 10.08 -33.26 21.08
C PHE A 189 11.20 -33.86 20.23
N GLY A 190 12.37 -34.11 20.84
CA GLY A 190 13.42 -34.97 20.28
C GLY A 190 14.48 -34.26 19.43
N TYR A 191 14.57 -32.93 19.51
CA TYR A 191 15.65 -32.16 18.87
C TYR A 191 16.76 -31.84 19.87
N SER A 192 18.01 -31.93 19.41
CA SER A 192 19.17 -31.44 20.16
C SER A 192 19.16 -29.90 20.25
N ASP A 193 20.00 -29.37 21.13
CA ASP A 193 20.18 -27.92 21.25
C ASP A 193 20.59 -27.26 19.92
N VAL A 194 21.49 -27.90 19.16
CA VAL A 194 22.00 -27.37 17.89
C VAL A 194 20.91 -27.39 16.83
N GLU A 195 20.17 -28.49 16.68
CA GLU A 195 19.07 -28.60 15.71
C GLU A 195 17.99 -27.56 16.00
N ALA A 196 17.59 -27.40 17.27
CA ALA A 196 16.58 -26.42 17.65
C ALA A 196 17.01 -24.97 17.36
N ARG A 197 18.29 -24.63 17.57
CA ARG A 197 18.84 -23.29 17.26
C ARG A 197 19.08 -23.05 15.78
N GLN A 198 19.35 -24.10 15.01
CA GLN A 198 19.52 -24.02 13.56
C GLN A 198 18.20 -23.68 12.86
N TRP A 199 17.09 -24.24 13.33
CA TRP A 199 15.77 -24.03 12.74
C TRP A 199 15.23 -22.60 12.92
N ILE A 200 15.67 -21.92 13.98
CA ILE A 200 15.28 -20.55 14.31
C ILE A 200 16.06 -19.56 13.42
N PRO A 201 15.39 -18.66 12.67
CA PRO A 201 16.06 -17.63 11.90
C PRO A 201 16.73 -16.54 12.77
N ALA A 202 17.63 -15.79 12.15
CA ALA A 202 18.17 -14.54 12.70
C ALA A 202 17.03 -13.57 13.08
N PRO A 203 17.23 -12.69 14.09
CA PRO A 203 16.18 -11.78 14.57
C PRO A 203 15.46 -10.97 13.48
N SER A 204 16.17 -10.55 12.43
CA SER A 204 15.57 -9.81 11.31
C SER A 204 14.50 -10.57 10.54
N HIS A 205 14.48 -11.91 10.61
CA HIS A 205 13.60 -12.78 9.82
C HIS A 205 12.59 -13.60 10.65
N GLN A 206 12.67 -13.53 11.98
CA GLN A 206 11.78 -14.26 12.88
C GLN A 206 10.27 -13.97 12.67
N PRO A 207 9.83 -12.75 12.31
CA PRO A 207 8.42 -12.50 12.01
C PRO A 207 7.80 -13.46 10.97
N TRP A 208 8.49 -13.69 9.86
CA TRP A 208 8.00 -14.58 8.79
C TRP A 208 8.03 -16.03 9.23
N TRP A 209 8.90 -16.41 10.16
CA TRP A 209 8.88 -17.74 10.76
C TRP A 209 7.68 -17.96 11.70
N LEU A 210 7.33 -16.95 12.50
CA LEU A 210 6.11 -16.99 13.32
C LEU A 210 4.82 -17.04 12.47
N LEU A 211 4.88 -16.52 11.24
CA LEU A 211 3.82 -16.62 10.22
C LEU A 211 3.87 -17.91 9.38
N GLN A 212 4.80 -18.84 9.65
CA GLN A 212 5.05 -20.06 8.87
C GLN A 212 5.46 -19.84 7.41
N ASN A 213 6.03 -18.69 7.08
CA ASN A 213 6.46 -18.36 5.72
C ASN A 213 7.89 -18.84 5.41
N LEU A 214 8.75 -18.92 6.42
CA LEU A 214 10.09 -19.47 6.30
C LEU A 214 10.49 -20.17 7.60
N SER A 215 11.43 -21.10 7.52
CA SER A 215 12.26 -21.52 8.65
C SER A 215 13.70 -21.47 8.19
N GLU A 216 14.66 -21.43 9.12
CA GLU A 216 16.08 -21.40 8.80
C GLU A 216 16.49 -20.21 7.92
N TYR A 217 17.09 -19.17 8.51
CA TYR A 217 17.76 -18.13 7.73
C TYR A 217 18.72 -17.35 8.61
N GLY A 218 19.97 -17.16 8.17
CA GLY A 218 20.97 -16.48 8.99
C GLY A 218 21.22 -17.15 10.36
N GLY A 219 20.92 -18.45 10.48
CA GLY A 219 21.13 -19.29 11.68
C GLY A 219 22.46 -20.05 11.64
N PRO A 220 22.83 -20.82 12.69
CA PRO A 220 22.09 -20.97 13.94
C PRO A 220 22.20 -19.71 14.80
N VAL A 221 21.17 -19.44 15.59
CA VAL A 221 21.19 -18.40 16.64
C VAL A 221 22.06 -18.90 17.80
N SER A 222 22.92 -18.07 18.39
CA SER A 222 23.73 -18.47 19.54
C SER A 222 22.89 -18.59 20.82
N THR A 223 23.35 -19.37 21.80
CA THR A 223 22.71 -19.43 23.12
C THR A 223 22.74 -18.07 23.82
N ALA A 224 23.81 -17.28 23.64
CA ALA A 224 23.91 -15.94 24.22
C ALA A 224 22.86 -14.99 23.64
N LEU A 225 22.67 -15.01 22.32
CA LEU A 225 21.64 -14.22 21.64
C LEU A 225 20.23 -14.64 22.04
N LEU A 226 19.96 -15.95 22.16
CA LEU A 226 18.69 -16.45 22.70
C LEU A 226 18.40 -15.90 24.10
N ASN A 227 19.38 -15.94 25.01
CA ASN A 227 19.22 -15.46 26.38
C ASN A 227 18.99 -13.95 26.43
N LYS A 228 19.71 -13.16 25.61
CA LYS A 228 19.50 -11.71 25.49
C LYS A 228 18.07 -11.38 25.04
N ARG A 229 17.57 -12.10 24.04
CA ARG A 229 16.20 -11.94 23.53
C ARG A 229 15.14 -12.41 24.53
N GLU A 230 15.43 -13.44 25.33
CA GLU A 230 14.56 -13.86 26.45
C GLU A 230 14.40 -12.73 27.48
N ASP A 231 15.51 -12.17 27.94
CA ASP A 231 15.51 -11.07 28.93
C ASP A 231 14.75 -9.86 28.40
N LEU A 232 15.04 -9.46 27.16
CA LEU A 232 14.36 -8.33 26.53
C LEU A 232 12.84 -8.58 26.43
N GLY A 233 12.42 -9.75 25.96
CA GLY A 233 11.01 -10.12 25.88
C GLY A 233 10.31 -10.10 27.24
N ARG A 234 10.96 -10.61 28.30
CA ARG A 234 10.45 -10.53 29.68
C ARG A 234 10.25 -9.10 30.16
N ARG A 235 11.22 -8.21 29.88
CA ARG A 235 11.16 -6.80 30.27
C ARG A 235 10.04 -6.06 29.54
N ILE A 236 9.88 -6.29 28.23
CA ILE A 236 8.80 -5.70 27.41
C ILE A 236 7.44 -6.07 27.98
N VAL A 237 7.17 -7.37 28.16
CA VAL A 237 5.87 -7.86 28.67
C VAL A 237 5.60 -7.34 30.08
N THR A 238 6.64 -7.29 30.93
CA THR A 238 6.51 -6.75 32.29
C THR A 238 6.13 -5.27 32.26
N ARG A 239 6.79 -4.45 31.44
CA ARG A 239 6.53 -3.01 31.34
C ARG A 239 5.15 -2.69 30.77
N LEU A 240 4.69 -3.45 29.78
CA LEU A 240 3.30 -3.34 29.29
C LEU A 240 2.31 -3.59 30.45
N ARG A 241 2.51 -4.65 31.22
CA ARG A 241 1.66 -5.01 32.36
C ARG A 241 1.68 -3.94 33.47
N GLU A 242 2.86 -3.39 33.78
CA GLU A 242 3.02 -2.29 34.75
C GLU A 242 2.21 -1.04 34.37
N LEU A 243 2.04 -0.78 33.07
CA LEU A 243 1.25 0.34 32.57
C LEU A 243 -0.25 0.03 32.46
N GLY A 244 -0.67 -1.20 32.75
CA GLY A 244 -2.03 -1.67 32.54
C GLY A 244 -2.35 -2.00 31.07
N MET A 245 -1.32 -2.19 30.24
CA MET A 245 -1.45 -2.64 28.85
C MET A 245 -1.31 -4.18 28.76
N HIS A 246 -1.75 -4.75 27.64
CA HIS A 246 -1.68 -6.16 27.35
C HIS A 246 -0.63 -6.45 26.27
N ALA A 247 0.29 -7.37 26.58
CA ALA A 247 1.07 -8.03 25.55
C ALA A 247 0.18 -9.02 24.79
N VAL A 248 0.21 -8.93 23.47
CA VAL A 248 -0.35 -9.91 22.55
C VAL A 248 0.82 -10.77 22.07
N LEU A 249 0.80 -12.07 22.40
CA LEU A 249 1.92 -12.97 22.09
C LEU A 249 1.60 -13.90 20.93
N PRO A 250 2.58 -14.39 20.15
CA PRO A 250 2.35 -15.41 19.13
C PRO A 250 1.74 -16.67 19.74
N GLY A 251 0.61 -17.15 19.21
CA GLY A 251 0.00 -18.41 19.64
C GLY A 251 0.49 -19.60 18.80
N TYR A 252 0.11 -20.81 19.22
CA TYR A 252 0.50 -22.04 18.53
C TYR A 252 -0.62 -22.63 17.69
N PHE A 253 -0.35 -22.80 16.40
CA PHE A 253 -1.28 -23.35 15.41
C PHE A 253 -0.68 -24.46 14.54
N GLY A 254 0.50 -24.99 14.90
CA GLY A 254 1.04 -26.23 14.31
C GLY A 254 2.37 -26.11 13.58
N THR A 255 3.15 -25.04 13.76
CA THR A 255 4.45 -24.88 13.11
C THR A 255 5.47 -25.87 13.66
N VAL A 256 6.02 -26.74 12.82
CA VAL A 256 7.06 -27.72 13.19
C VAL A 256 8.06 -27.93 12.05
N PRO A 257 9.28 -28.45 12.32
CA PRO A 257 10.20 -28.88 11.27
C PRO A 257 9.64 -30.02 10.40
N ASP A 258 10.20 -30.20 9.21
CA ASP A 258 9.69 -31.17 8.24
C ASP A 258 9.82 -32.63 8.71
N ASP A 259 10.88 -32.96 9.45
CA ASP A 259 11.15 -34.28 10.02
C ASP A 259 10.44 -34.54 11.36
N PHE A 260 9.54 -33.64 11.79
CA PHE A 260 8.90 -33.73 13.11
C PHE A 260 8.12 -35.03 13.33
N SER A 261 7.44 -35.53 12.30
CA SER A 261 6.63 -36.76 12.37
C SER A 261 7.49 -38.02 12.54
N ASP A 262 8.74 -38.01 12.07
CA ASP A 262 9.68 -39.14 12.19
C ASP A 262 10.10 -39.33 13.65
N ARG A 263 10.26 -38.22 14.38
CA ARG A 263 10.62 -38.19 15.80
C ARG A 263 9.41 -38.35 16.73
N ASN A 264 8.22 -37.99 16.25
CA ASN A 264 6.99 -37.93 17.05
C ASN A 264 5.85 -38.75 16.39
N PRO A 265 5.90 -40.10 16.46
CA PRO A 265 4.92 -40.96 15.83
C PRO A 265 3.47 -40.64 16.23
N GLY A 266 2.59 -40.58 15.23
CA GLY A 266 1.18 -40.20 15.39
C GLY A 266 0.91 -38.69 15.26
N GLY A 267 1.95 -37.88 15.07
CA GLY A 267 1.84 -36.55 14.48
C GLY A 267 1.86 -36.69 12.97
N THR A 268 0.89 -36.09 12.29
CA THR A 268 0.86 -36.04 10.83
C THR A 268 1.15 -34.61 10.40
N THR A 269 2.15 -34.42 9.56
CA THR A 269 2.50 -33.11 9.00
C THR A 269 1.96 -32.94 7.58
N VAL A 270 1.58 -31.71 7.24
CA VAL A 270 1.19 -31.29 5.90
C VAL A 270 2.28 -30.36 5.35
N PRO A 271 3.00 -30.75 4.28
CA PRO A 271 3.98 -29.88 3.63
C PRO A 271 3.34 -28.59 3.12
N GLN A 272 3.95 -27.44 3.44
CA GLN A 272 3.38 -26.13 3.13
C GLN A 272 3.88 -25.53 1.80
N GLY A 273 4.92 -26.10 1.20
CA GLY A 273 5.52 -25.60 -0.05
C GLY A 273 6.38 -24.36 0.19
N ASP A 274 6.41 -23.44 -0.78
CA ASP A 274 7.24 -22.24 -0.72
C ASP A 274 6.41 -20.97 -0.53
N TRP A 275 6.99 -19.96 0.12
CA TRP A 275 6.52 -18.57 0.14
C TRP A 275 7.61 -17.69 -0.45
N ASN A 276 7.30 -17.00 -1.56
CA ASN A 276 8.22 -16.09 -2.24
C ASN A 276 9.65 -16.63 -2.40
N GLY A 277 9.80 -17.90 -2.81
CA GLY A 277 11.11 -18.52 -3.02
C GLY A 277 11.79 -19.10 -1.78
N LEU A 278 11.15 -19.06 -0.62
CA LEU A 278 11.63 -19.63 0.65
C LEU A 278 10.77 -20.82 1.07
N THR A 279 11.40 -21.87 1.57
CA THR A 279 10.70 -23.08 2.03
C THR A 279 9.95 -22.81 3.33
N ARG A 280 8.65 -23.13 3.35
CA ARG A 280 7.81 -23.01 4.54
C ARG A 280 7.99 -24.24 5.44
N PRO A 281 7.97 -24.07 6.78
CA PRO A 281 7.94 -25.21 7.70
C PRO A 281 6.66 -26.04 7.54
N ALA A 282 6.74 -27.33 7.85
CA ALA A 282 5.58 -28.22 7.89
C ALA A 282 4.50 -27.78 8.90
N TRP A 283 3.25 -28.12 8.57
CA TRP A 283 2.10 -27.87 9.42
C TRP A 283 1.60 -29.15 10.10
N LEU A 284 1.72 -29.23 11.43
CA LEU A 284 1.22 -30.35 12.22
C LEU A 284 -0.32 -30.32 12.27
N ASP A 285 -0.96 -31.40 11.80
CA ASP A 285 -2.43 -31.54 11.74
C ASP A 285 -3.07 -31.32 13.12
N PRO A 286 -3.86 -30.24 13.29
CA PRO A 286 -4.47 -29.89 14.57
C PRO A 286 -5.40 -30.95 15.18
N ARG A 287 -5.91 -31.89 14.37
CA ARG A 287 -6.82 -32.95 14.82
C ARG A 287 -6.10 -34.03 15.65
N THR A 288 -4.80 -34.15 15.48
CA THR A 288 -3.98 -35.23 16.09
C THR A 288 -3.84 -35.08 17.60
N SER A 289 -3.58 -36.19 18.30
CA SER A 289 -3.26 -36.16 19.73
C SER A 289 -1.88 -35.55 20.01
N VAL A 290 -0.95 -35.69 19.06
CA VAL A 290 0.38 -35.07 19.13
C VAL A 290 0.26 -33.54 19.09
N PHE A 291 -0.56 -32.97 18.20
CA PHE A 291 -0.81 -31.52 18.21
C PHE A 291 -1.23 -30.99 19.58
N ARG A 292 -2.15 -31.69 20.26
CA ARG A 292 -2.62 -31.27 21.60
C ARG A 292 -1.49 -31.28 22.63
N LYS A 293 -0.58 -32.26 22.58
CA LYS A 293 0.60 -32.32 23.45
C LYS A 293 1.57 -31.18 23.15
N VAL A 294 1.85 -30.92 21.88
CA VAL A 294 2.76 -29.86 21.44
C VAL A 294 2.21 -28.48 21.80
N ALA A 295 0.93 -28.22 21.55
CA ALA A 295 0.27 -26.97 21.94
C ALA A 295 0.31 -26.73 23.45
N ALA A 296 0.04 -27.78 24.27
CA ALA A 296 0.12 -27.67 25.72
C ALA A 296 1.56 -27.36 26.20
N ALA A 297 2.57 -27.99 25.59
CA ALA A 297 3.97 -27.71 25.89
C ALA A 297 4.39 -26.29 25.46
N TYR A 298 3.97 -25.83 24.28
CA TYR A 298 4.23 -24.47 23.80
C TYR A 298 3.70 -23.43 24.79
N TYR A 299 2.42 -23.51 25.17
CA TYR A 299 1.83 -22.56 26.09
C TYR A 299 2.39 -22.68 27.51
N LYS A 300 2.88 -23.85 27.92
CA LYS A 300 3.63 -23.99 29.17
C LYS A 300 4.95 -23.19 29.11
N HIS A 301 5.78 -23.43 28.10
CA HIS A 301 7.05 -22.70 27.92
C HIS A 301 6.83 -21.20 27.76
N GLN A 302 5.77 -20.81 27.05
CA GLN A 302 5.40 -19.40 26.89
C GLN A 302 5.05 -18.74 28.23
N LYS A 303 4.32 -19.42 29.12
CA LYS A 303 4.06 -18.95 30.48
C LYS A 303 5.32 -18.88 31.32
N ASP A 304 6.22 -19.86 31.20
CA ASP A 304 7.49 -19.86 31.92
C ASP A 304 8.38 -18.66 31.53
N VAL A 305 8.23 -18.16 30.30
CA VAL A 305 8.90 -16.94 29.81
C VAL A 305 8.14 -15.68 30.21
N PHE A 306 6.86 -15.55 29.86
CA PHE A 306 6.17 -14.26 29.90
C PHE A 306 5.19 -14.08 31.07
N GLY A 307 4.95 -15.15 31.85
CA GLY A 307 3.98 -15.15 32.95
C GLY A 307 2.54 -15.28 32.46
N GLU A 308 1.64 -14.45 32.99
CA GLU A 308 0.23 -14.44 32.61
C GLU A 308 0.04 -13.97 31.15
N ILE A 309 -0.80 -14.69 30.40
CA ILE A 309 -1.11 -14.46 28.99
C ILE A 309 -2.62 -14.35 28.82
N ARG A 310 -3.08 -13.25 28.23
CA ARG A 310 -4.52 -12.98 27.97
C ARG A 310 -4.87 -12.85 26.50
N HIS A 311 -3.91 -12.47 25.66
CA HIS A 311 -4.13 -12.25 24.24
C HIS A 311 -3.07 -13.02 23.46
N VAL A 312 -3.51 -13.79 22.48
CA VAL A 312 -2.61 -14.48 21.54
C VAL A 312 -3.02 -14.16 20.12
N LYS A 313 -2.04 -14.07 19.22
CA LYS A 313 -2.27 -13.84 17.80
C LYS A 313 -1.87 -15.07 17.00
N MET A 314 -2.77 -15.56 16.13
CA MET A 314 -2.52 -16.73 15.27
C MET A 314 -3.24 -16.59 13.93
N ASP A 315 -2.52 -16.89 12.84
CA ASP A 315 -2.97 -16.71 11.46
C ASP A 315 -2.78 -18.00 10.66
N LEU A 316 -3.77 -18.91 10.73
CA LEU A 316 -3.71 -20.18 10.02
C LEU A 316 -3.71 -19.94 8.51
N LEU A 317 -2.75 -20.56 7.80
CA LEU A 317 -2.63 -20.49 6.34
C LEU A 317 -2.42 -19.06 5.82
N HIS A 318 -1.65 -18.27 6.54
CA HIS A 318 -1.27 -16.90 6.17
C HIS A 318 -0.52 -16.88 4.82
N GLU A 319 -0.98 -16.03 3.90
CA GLU A 319 -0.43 -15.81 2.54
C GLU A 319 -0.14 -17.10 1.74
N GLY A 320 -0.91 -18.16 1.96
CA GLY A 320 -0.77 -19.40 1.23
C GLY A 320 -0.80 -20.60 2.16
N GLY A 321 0.18 -21.48 2.01
CA GLY A 321 0.15 -22.80 2.63
C GLY A 321 -0.90 -23.73 2.02
N LYS A 322 -0.94 -24.97 2.50
CA LYS A 322 -1.86 -26.00 2.03
C LYS A 322 -2.53 -26.65 3.22
N ALA A 323 -3.87 -26.69 3.19
CA ALA A 323 -4.63 -27.45 4.17
C ALA A 323 -4.49 -28.97 3.98
N GLY A 324 -4.09 -29.42 2.79
CA GLY A 324 -4.03 -30.84 2.46
C GLY A 324 -5.41 -31.50 2.62
N ASN A 325 -5.46 -32.60 3.36
CA ASN A 325 -6.70 -33.29 3.72
C ASN A 325 -7.29 -32.85 5.08
N VAL A 326 -6.79 -31.76 5.67
CA VAL A 326 -7.28 -31.20 6.93
C VAL A 326 -8.40 -30.20 6.63
N PRO A 327 -9.65 -30.47 7.04
CA PRO A 327 -10.73 -29.50 6.88
C PRO A 327 -10.44 -28.26 7.75
N VAL A 328 -10.44 -27.08 7.14
CA VAL A 328 -10.17 -25.81 7.85
C VAL A 328 -11.10 -25.59 9.05
N PRO A 329 -12.42 -25.90 8.98
CA PRO A 329 -13.29 -25.81 10.15
C PRO A 329 -12.89 -26.72 11.32
N ASP A 330 -12.38 -27.92 11.04
CA ASP A 330 -11.92 -28.85 12.08
C ASP A 330 -10.61 -28.36 12.70
N ALA A 331 -9.70 -27.86 11.87
CA ALA A 331 -8.44 -27.27 12.32
C ALA A 331 -8.69 -26.08 13.24
N ALA A 332 -9.57 -25.17 12.84
CA ALA A 332 -9.94 -23.98 13.62
C ALA A 332 -10.51 -24.34 14.99
N ARG A 333 -11.47 -25.28 15.06
CA ARG A 333 -12.01 -25.79 16.33
C ARG A 333 -10.94 -26.44 17.21
N ALA A 334 -10.02 -27.20 16.61
CA ALA A 334 -8.96 -27.86 17.35
C ALA A 334 -7.93 -26.87 17.92
N VAL A 335 -7.56 -25.86 17.14
CA VAL A 335 -6.67 -24.76 17.59
C VAL A 335 -7.35 -23.95 18.70
N GLU A 336 -8.61 -23.54 18.51
CA GLU A 336 -9.39 -22.83 19.54
C GLU A 336 -9.46 -23.64 20.83
N LYS A 337 -9.78 -24.93 20.73
CA LYS A 337 -9.86 -25.82 21.89
C LYS A 337 -8.52 -25.94 22.61
N ALA A 338 -7.41 -26.09 21.87
CA ALA A 338 -6.08 -26.16 22.45
C ALA A 338 -5.71 -24.86 23.18
N LEU A 339 -6.00 -23.71 22.57
CA LEU A 339 -5.83 -22.40 23.19
C LEU A 339 -6.63 -22.29 24.48
N GLN A 340 -7.95 -22.53 24.44
CA GLN A 340 -8.82 -22.36 25.61
C GLN A 340 -8.53 -23.39 26.72
N THR A 341 -7.96 -24.55 26.37
CA THR A 341 -7.50 -25.53 27.37
C THR A 341 -6.26 -25.04 28.10
N ALA A 342 -5.28 -24.50 27.37
CA ALA A 342 -4.02 -24.05 27.96
C ALA A 342 -4.14 -22.66 28.64
N LEU A 343 -4.97 -21.79 28.07
CA LEU A 343 -5.21 -20.41 28.48
C LEU A 343 -6.72 -20.13 28.52
N PRO A 344 -7.43 -20.61 29.58
CA PRO A 344 -8.86 -20.38 29.70
C PRO A 344 -9.21 -18.89 29.69
N GLY A 345 -10.05 -18.47 28.74
CA GLY A 345 -10.51 -17.08 28.61
C GLY A 345 -9.59 -16.18 27.78
N ALA A 346 -8.49 -16.69 27.22
CA ALA A 346 -7.66 -15.90 26.31
C ALA A 346 -8.40 -15.51 25.04
N THR A 347 -8.10 -14.33 24.53
CA THR A 347 -8.61 -13.82 23.25
C THR A 347 -7.68 -14.25 22.12
N TRP A 348 -8.27 -14.81 21.07
CA TRP A 348 -7.60 -15.12 19.81
C TRP A 348 -7.72 -13.94 18.85
N MET A 349 -6.62 -13.20 18.67
CA MET A 349 -6.49 -12.14 17.68
C MET A 349 -6.09 -12.70 16.31
N ILE A 350 -6.74 -12.21 15.25
CA ILE A 350 -6.57 -12.71 13.88
C ILE A 350 -6.36 -11.53 12.93
N LEU A 351 -5.36 -11.60 12.05
CA LEU A 351 -5.07 -10.56 11.07
C LEU A 351 -6.13 -10.56 9.94
N GLY A 352 -6.84 -9.44 9.80
CA GLY A 352 -7.62 -9.15 8.60
C GLY A 352 -6.70 -8.67 7.46
N TRP A 353 -6.25 -9.58 6.60
CA TRP A 353 -5.36 -9.32 5.47
C TRP A 353 -5.69 -10.20 4.26
N GLN A 354 -5.91 -9.57 3.10
CA GLN A 354 -6.31 -10.24 1.86
C GLN A 354 -7.47 -11.22 2.06
N LYS A 355 -7.22 -12.53 1.94
CA LYS A 355 -8.20 -13.63 2.12
C LYS A 355 -8.16 -14.24 3.53
N ASN A 356 -7.31 -13.73 4.42
CA ASN A 356 -7.22 -14.12 5.82
C ASN A 356 -7.99 -13.12 6.71
N PRO A 357 -8.70 -13.59 7.73
CA PRO A 357 -9.10 -14.99 7.94
C PRO A 357 -10.04 -15.52 6.87
N ARG A 358 -9.93 -16.82 6.57
CA ARG A 358 -10.92 -17.49 5.73
C ARG A 358 -12.28 -17.48 6.43
N ARG A 359 -13.35 -17.29 5.67
CA ARG A 359 -14.71 -17.25 6.22
C ARG A 359 -15.09 -18.53 6.97
N GLU A 360 -14.79 -19.68 6.37
CA GLU A 360 -15.04 -21.00 6.96
C GLU A 360 -14.34 -21.22 8.31
N LEU A 361 -13.19 -20.56 8.53
CA LEU A 361 -12.49 -20.57 9.82
C LEU A 361 -13.32 -19.80 10.85
N LEU A 362 -13.68 -18.56 10.55
CA LEU A 362 -14.44 -17.71 11.48
C LEU A 362 -15.81 -18.31 11.83
N ASP A 363 -16.51 -18.88 10.86
CA ASP A 363 -17.83 -19.49 11.08
C ASP A 363 -17.77 -20.75 11.95
N SER A 364 -16.61 -21.40 12.00
CA SER A 364 -16.41 -22.63 12.76
C SER A 364 -16.04 -22.42 14.24
N LEU A 365 -15.66 -21.19 14.63
CA LEU A 365 -15.27 -20.85 15.99
C LEU A 365 -16.43 -21.04 16.97
N GLN A 366 -16.18 -21.75 18.07
CA GLN A 366 -17.18 -21.98 19.12
C GLN A 366 -17.38 -20.75 19.99
N HIS A 367 -16.32 -19.97 20.21
CA HIS A 367 -16.29 -18.78 21.06
C HIS A 367 -15.97 -17.54 20.23
N LYS A 368 -16.87 -17.16 19.31
CA LYS A 368 -16.71 -15.95 18.48
C LYS A 368 -16.45 -14.67 19.29
N ASN A 369 -16.98 -14.58 20.51
CA ASN A 369 -16.74 -13.46 21.43
C ASN A 369 -15.37 -13.49 22.12
N ARG A 370 -14.58 -14.54 21.94
CA ARG A 370 -13.17 -14.66 22.36
C ARG A 370 -12.22 -14.58 21.16
N ALA A 371 -12.72 -14.15 20.00
CA ALA A 371 -11.91 -13.84 18.84
C ALA A 371 -12.04 -12.35 18.50
N LEU A 372 -10.95 -11.75 18.01
CA LEU A 372 -10.91 -10.37 17.55
C LEU A 372 -10.18 -10.31 16.22
N VAL A 373 -10.86 -9.83 15.17
CA VAL A 373 -10.19 -9.54 13.90
C VAL A 373 -9.53 -8.17 14.00
N VAL A 374 -8.21 -8.10 13.92
CA VAL A 374 -7.47 -6.84 13.77
C VAL A 374 -7.38 -6.53 12.27
N ASP A 375 -8.27 -5.66 11.79
CA ASP A 375 -8.51 -5.49 10.36
C ASP A 375 -7.52 -4.50 9.73
N GLY A 376 -6.60 -4.96 8.89
CA GLY A 376 -5.59 -4.10 8.28
C GLY A 376 -6.06 -3.33 7.05
N LEU A 377 -7.33 -3.50 6.63
CA LEU A 377 -7.83 -3.04 5.33
C LEU A 377 -9.10 -2.18 5.44
N SER A 378 -9.49 -1.74 6.64
CA SER A 378 -10.75 -1.00 6.85
C SER A 378 -10.82 0.30 6.03
N ASP A 379 -9.66 0.86 5.70
CA ASP A 379 -9.47 2.10 4.96
C ASP A 379 -9.35 1.92 3.43
N LEU A 380 -9.74 0.76 2.89
CA LEU A 380 -9.84 0.56 1.44
C LEU A 380 -11.27 0.77 0.91
N GLU A 381 -11.41 1.39 -0.26
CA GLU A 381 -12.71 1.73 -0.86
C GLU A 381 -13.55 0.48 -1.15
N LYS A 382 -12.90 -0.63 -1.51
CA LYS A 382 -13.53 -1.93 -1.81
C LYS A 382 -14.20 -2.58 -0.60
N ILE A 383 -13.80 -2.23 0.62
CA ILE A 383 -14.38 -2.81 1.83
C ILE A 383 -15.69 -2.08 2.15
N LYS A 384 -16.79 -2.83 2.15
CA LYS A 384 -18.16 -2.29 2.33
C LYS A 384 -18.81 -2.69 3.65
N SER A 385 -18.65 -3.94 4.12
CA SER A 385 -19.33 -4.44 5.32
C SER A 385 -18.51 -5.53 6.02
N ARG A 386 -17.87 -5.17 7.15
CA ARG A 386 -17.10 -6.12 7.95
C ARG A 386 -17.95 -7.07 8.78
N GLU A 387 -19.18 -6.71 9.11
CA GLU A 387 -20.13 -7.62 9.76
C GLU A 387 -20.45 -8.80 8.82
N THR A 388 -20.58 -8.50 7.53
CA THR A 388 -20.78 -9.52 6.49
C THR A 388 -19.51 -10.31 6.23
N ASP A 389 -18.33 -9.69 6.23
CA ASP A 389 -17.06 -10.39 5.97
C ASP A 389 -16.67 -11.32 7.14
N TRP A 390 -16.80 -10.84 8.38
CA TRP A 390 -16.30 -11.50 9.60
C TRP A 390 -17.31 -12.39 10.33
N GLY A 391 -18.56 -12.44 9.85
CA GLY A 391 -19.53 -13.44 10.31
C GLY A 391 -19.93 -13.27 11.76
N GLY A 392 -19.99 -12.02 12.21
CA GLY A 392 -20.35 -11.65 13.57
C GLY A 392 -19.20 -11.74 14.59
N VAL A 393 -17.98 -12.10 14.17
CA VAL A 393 -16.78 -11.98 15.02
C VAL A 393 -16.48 -10.49 15.25
N PRO A 394 -16.21 -10.05 16.49
CA PRO A 394 -15.79 -8.68 16.78
C PRO A 394 -14.53 -8.29 16.01
N TYR A 395 -14.41 -7.02 15.63
CA TYR A 395 -13.23 -6.53 14.91
C TYR A 395 -12.78 -5.15 15.38
N ALA A 396 -11.52 -4.84 15.13
CA ALA A 396 -10.92 -3.53 15.31
C ALA A 396 -10.75 -2.87 13.95
N PHE A 397 -11.26 -1.64 13.78
CA PHE A 397 -11.06 -0.83 12.57
C PHE A 397 -9.59 -0.49 12.43
N GLY A 398 -8.99 -0.78 11.29
CA GLY A 398 -7.54 -0.68 11.17
C GLY A 398 -7.01 -0.35 9.80
N THR A 399 -5.69 -0.22 9.78
CA THR A 399 -4.87 0.18 8.64
C THR A 399 -3.48 -0.44 8.76
N ILE A 400 -2.88 -0.76 7.61
CA ILE A 400 -1.45 -1.04 7.46
C ILE A 400 -0.87 0.15 6.66
N PRO A 401 -0.40 1.22 7.32
CA PRO A 401 -0.04 2.46 6.65
C PRO A 401 1.40 2.43 6.09
N ASN A 402 2.21 1.46 6.51
CA ASN A 402 3.57 1.28 6.05
C ASN A 402 3.86 -0.20 5.79
N PHE A 403 4.59 -0.48 4.72
CA PHE A 403 4.98 -1.80 4.26
C PHE A 403 6.51 -1.83 4.05
N GLY A 404 7.19 -2.88 4.52
CA GLY A 404 8.65 -3.09 4.42
C GLY A 404 9.51 -2.13 5.25
N GLY A 405 8.92 -1.17 5.96
CA GLY A 405 9.68 -0.02 6.44
C GLY A 405 10.18 0.89 5.34
N ARG A 406 9.54 0.84 4.16
CA ARG A 406 9.83 1.75 3.06
C ARG A 406 9.73 3.19 3.54
N THR A 407 10.64 4.03 3.07
CA THR A 407 10.66 5.46 3.45
C THR A 407 9.66 6.23 2.60
N THR A 408 8.39 5.97 2.87
CA THR A 408 7.23 6.60 2.22
C THR A 408 6.57 7.58 3.17
N MET A 409 5.85 8.54 2.61
CA MET A 409 4.99 9.45 3.36
C MET A 409 3.55 9.34 2.85
N GLY A 410 2.62 8.97 3.72
CA GLY A 410 1.20 9.19 3.45
C GLY A 410 0.23 8.14 3.97
N ALA A 411 -1.05 8.51 3.99
CA ALA A 411 -2.14 7.64 4.45
C ALA A 411 -3.53 8.13 3.99
N LYS A 412 -4.55 7.25 4.04
CA LYS A 412 -5.96 7.57 3.72
C LYS A 412 -6.69 8.22 4.90
N THR A 413 -6.17 9.32 5.42
CA THR A 413 -6.72 9.98 6.62
C THR A 413 -8.17 10.45 6.47
N GLN A 414 -8.60 10.77 5.25
CA GLN A 414 -9.99 11.08 4.89
C GLN A 414 -10.93 9.93 5.22
N MET A 415 -10.51 8.69 4.96
CA MET A 415 -11.33 7.52 5.20
C MET A 415 -11.40 7.18 6.68
N TRP A 416 -10.32 7.37 7.43
CA TRP A 416 -10.30 7.14 8.87
C TRP A 416 -11.23 8.10 9.61
N ALA A 417 -11.11 9.39 9.30
CA ALA A 417 -11.88 10.47 9.93
C ALA A 417 -13.39 10.30 9.74
N GLU A 418 -13.81 9.80 8.58
CA GLU A 418 -15.23 9.63 8.22
C GLU A 418 -15.78 8.26 8.63
N ARG A 419 -15.06 7.16 8.32
CA ARG A 419 -15.62 5.81 8.44
C ARG A 419 -15.65 5.28 9.86
N PHE A 420 -14.67 5.64 10.71
CA PHE A 420 -14.55 5.03 12.03
C PHE A 420 -15.82 5.22 12.87
N THR A 421 -16.28 6.47 13.03
CA THR A 421 -17.50 6.77 13.78
C THR A 421 -18.75 6.22 13.10
N GLN A 422 -18.86 6.33 11.77
CA GLN A 422 -19.95 5.73 11.01
C GLN A 422 -20.07 4.21 11.23
N TRP A 423 -18.94 3.50 11.29
CA TRP A 423 -18.93 2.05 11.49
C TRP A 423 -19.10 1.66 12.94
N ARG A 424 -18.58 2.45 13.88
CA ARG A 424 -18.77 2.24 15.32
C ARG A 424 -20.24 2.42 15.72
N ASP A 425 -20.88 3.48 15.20
CA ASP A 425 -22.17 3.96 15.69
C ASP A 425 -23.37 3.36 14.93
N LYS A 426 -23.15 2.61 13.86
CA LYS A 426 -24.24 1.94 13.13
C LYS A 426 -24.91 0.85 13.97
N SER A 427 -26.21 0.66 13.75
CA SER A 427 -26.99 -0.39 14.42
C SER A 427 -26.40 -1.79 14.15
N GLY A 428 -26.21 -2.56 15.23
CA GLY A 428 -25.68 -3.92 15.16
C GLY A 428 -24.17 -4.02 14.91
N SER A 429 -23.42 -2.91 15.00
CA SER A 429 -21.96 -2.90 14.81
C SER A 429 -21.24 -3.97 15.63
N LYS A 430 -20.20 -4.55 15.03
CA LYS A 430 -19.24 -5.45 15.70
C LYS A 430 -17.85 -4.82 15.85
N LEU A 431 -17.73 -3.53 15.51
CA LEU A 431 -16.52 -2.76 15.73
C LEU A 431 -16.35 -2.52 17.24
N VAL A 432 -15.26 -3.03 17.80
CA VAL A 432 -14.93 -2.93 19.22
C VAL A 432 -13.51 -2.40 19.46
N GLY A 433 -12.85 -1.89 18.43
CA GLY A 433 -11.49 -1.41 18.56
C GLY A 433 -10.93 -0.61 17.41
N THR A 434 -9.70 -0.17 17.58
CA THR A 434 -8.80 0.34 16.55
C THR A 434 -7.56 -0.57 16.43
N ALA A 435 -7.01 -0.72 15.23
CA ALA A 435 -5.81 -1.50 14.96
C ALA A 435 -4.84 -0.75 14.04
N TYR A 436 -3.75 -0.23 14.61
CA TYR A 436 -2.70 0.45 13.83
C TYR A 436 -1.53 -0.52 13.63
N MET A 437 -1.39 -1.06 12.42
CA MET A 437 -0.52 -2.20 12.15
C MET A 437 0.53 -1.89 11.08
N PRO A 438 1.44 -0.93 11.29
CA PRO A 438 2.51 -0.67 10.35
C PRO A 438 3.51 -1.83 10.35
N GLU A 439 3.97 -2.24 9.17
CA GLU A 439 5.12 -3.17 9.06
C GLU A 439 6.41 -2.53 9.61
N SER A 440 6.48 -1.20 9.74
CA SER A 440 7.56 -0.51 10.44
C SER A 440 7.08 0.75 11.16
N THR A 441 7.52 0.96 12.40
CA THR A 441 7.23 2.19 13.16
C THR A 441 8.35 3.23 12.99
N HIS A 442 8.29 4.34 13.74
CA HIS A 442 9.22 5.48 13.64
C HIS A 442 9.19 6.17 12.27
N ARG A 443 8.03 6.13 11.61
CA ARG A 443 7.71 6.85 10.36
C ARG A 443 6.36 7.53 10.50
N ASP A 444 6.09 8.54 9.68
CA ASP A 444 4.78 9.19 9.56
C ASP A 444 4.07 9.49 10.89
N PRO A 445 4.69 10.27 11.81
CA PRO A 445 4.13 10.55 13.13
C PRO A 445 2.75 11.21 13.07
N LEU A 446 2.43 11.93 11.98
CA LEU A 446 1.10 12.52 11.77
C LEU A 446 0.01 11.46 11.61
N ALA A 447 0.27 10.42 10.80
CA ALA A 447 -0.70 9.35 10.56
C ALA A 447 -1.03 8.61 11.86
N PHE A 448 0.01 8.30 12.65
CA PHE A 448 -0.18 7.66 13.95
C PHE A 448 -0.91 8.54 14.94
N GLU A 449 -0.57 9.84 15.01
CA GLU A 449 -1.26 10.78 15.89
C GLU A 449 -2.77 10.81 15.58
N LEU A 450 -3.14 11.02 14.32
CA LEU A 450 -4.56 11.07 13.93
C LEU A 450 -5.28 9.77 14.24
N PHE A 451 -4.68 8.63 13.85
CA PHE A 451 -5.33 7.33 14.00
C PHE A 451 -5.51 6.96 15.47
N SER A 452 -4.52 7.24 16.31
CA SER A 452 -4.56 6.97 17.75
C SER A 452 -5.64 7.78 18.48
N GLU A 453 -5.95 9.00 18.02
CA GLU A 453 -7.02 9.82 18.60
C GLU A 453 -8.43 9.32 18.30
N LEU A 454 -8.64 8.48 17.27
CA LEU A 454 -9.98 8.01 16.89
C LEU A 454 -10.70 7.33 18.06
N ALA A 455 -9.97 6.51 18.83
CA ALA A 455 -10.52 5.80 19.98
C ALA A 455 -11.01 6.74 21.10
N TRP A 456 -10.57 8.01 21.12
CA TRP A 456 -10.86 9.00 22.17
C TRP A 456 -11.83 10.10 21.73
N ARG A 457 -12.46 9.92 20.55
CA ARG A 457 -13.36 10.89 19.93
C ARG A 457 -14.73 10.28 19.68
N GLU A 458 -15.75 10.90 20.26
CA GLU A 458 -17.15 10.58 19.99
C GLU A 458 -17.54 11.02 18.58
N GLU A 459 -17.16 12.23 18.18
CA GLU A 459 -17.49 12.79 16.87
C GLU A 459 -16.43 12.50 15.79
N ALA A 460 -16.86 12.54 14.52
CA ALA A 460 -15.97 12.47 13.38
C ALA A 460 -14.91 13.60 13.40
N VAL A 461 -13.71 13.34 12.88
CA VAL A 461 -12.63 14.31 12.90
C VAL A 461 -12.80 15.34 11.78
N ASP A 462 -12.90 16.64 12.11
CA ASP A 462 -12.68 17.71 11.14
C ASP A 462 -11.19 17.76 10.77
N ARG A 463 -10.85 17.19 9.60
CA ARG A 463 -9.47 17.13 9.10
C ARG A 463 -8.86 18.51 8.92
N LYS A 464 -9.62 19.52 8.47
CA LYS A 464 -9.04 20.85 8.23
C LYS A 464 -8.61 21.47 9.56
N GLN A 465 -9.46 21.40 10.57
CA GLN A 465 -9.15 21.91 11.90
C GLN A 465 -8.04 21.08 12.57
N TRP A 466 -8.11 19.74 12.46
CA TRP A 466 -7.14 18.85 13.07
C TRP A 466 -5.72 19.08 12.53
N PHE A 467 -5.53 19.20 11.21
CA PHE A 467 -4.22 19.46 10.63
C PHE A 467 -3.67 20.85 10.99
N ALA A 468 -4.55 21.87 11.10
CA ALA A 468 -4.14 23.19 11.57
C ALA A 468 -3.66 23.16 13.03
N ASN A 469 -4.36 22.42 13.89
CA ASN A 469 -3.95 22.21 15.28
C ASN A 469 -2.67 21.37 15.38
N TYR A 470 -2.54 20.34 14.55
CA TYR A 470 -1.34 19.50 14.48
C TYR A 470 -0.12 20.35 14.13
N ALA A 471 -0.21 21.25 13.15
CA ALA A 471 0.90 22.17 12.82
C ALA A 471 1.37 22.99 14.02
N ARG A 472 0.43 23.50 14.82
CA ARG A 472 0.71 24.29 16.02
C ARG A 472 1.41 23.45 17.10
N LEU A 473 0.85 22.31 17.49
CA LEU A 473 1.41 21.46 18.54
C LEU A 473 2.71 20.76 18.12
N ARG A 474 2.87 20.48 16.81
CA ARG A 474 4.03 19.79 16.27
C ARG A 474 5.27 20.68 16.29
N TYR A 475 5.10 21.98 16.04
CA TYR A 475 6.23 22.93 15.97
C TYR A 475 6.31 23.89 17.16
N GLY A 476 5.37 23.85 18.10
CA GLY A 476 5.44 24.63 19.34
C GLY A 476 4.78 26.00 19.31
N GLY A 477 3.97 26.31 18.28
CA GLY A 477 3.30 27.60 18.21
C GLY A 477 2.57 27.86 16.90
N ASP A 478 1.75 28.91 16.91
CA ASP A 478 0.99 29.33 15.72
C ASP A 478 1.90 29.98 14.68
N ASP A 479 1.82 29.47 13.46
CA ASP A 479 2.52 29.98 12.29
C ASP A 479 1.69 29.70 11.04
N GLU A 480 1.56 30.69 10.15
CA GLU A 480 0.78 30.55 8.92
C GLU A 480 1.43 29.60 7.92
N LYS A 481 2.76 29.60 7.83
CA LYS A 481 3.51 28.75 6.91
C LYS A 481 3.50 27.29 7.38
N ALA A 482 3.59 27.05 8.68
CA ALA A 482 3.37 25.72 9.26
C ALA A 482 1.98 25.18 8.88
N ARG A 483 0.91 25.95 9.09
CA ARG A 483 -0.46 25.55 8.71
C ARG A 483 -0.59 25.35 7.20
N GLY A 484 0.08 26.18 6.39
CA GLY A 484 0.16 26.04 4.95
C GLY A 484 0.79 24.71 4.54
N ALA A 485 1.91 24.33 5.16
CA ALA A 485 2.59 23.07 4.91
C ALA A 485 1.70 21.86 5.23
N LEU A 486 1.10 21.84 6.43
CA LEU A 486 0.22 20.74 6.84
C LEU A 486 -1.08 20.72 6.02
N SER A 487 -1.55 21.86 5.52
CA SER A 487 -2.69 21.92 4.60
C SER A 487 -2.35 21.31 3.23
N ALA A 488 -1.14 21.56 2.71
CA ALA A 488 -0.67 20.94 1.48
C ALA A 488 -0.51 19.42 1.64
N LEU A 489 0.10 18.97 2.75
CA LEU A 489 0.21 17.54 3.06
C LEU A 489 -1.17 16.87 3.25
N ARG A 490 -2.14 17.57 3.87
CA ARG A 490 -3.52 17.09 4.01
C ARG A 490 -4.17 16.78 2.67
N GLY A 491 -3.98 17.64 1.66
CA GLY A 491 -4.56 17.47 0.33
C GLY A 491 -3.76 16.56 -0.61
N THR A 492 -2.61 16.06 -0.18
CA THR A 492 -1.70 15.23 -0.99
C THR A 492 -1.36 13.93 -0.26
N ALA A 493 -0.22 13.88 0.44
CA ALA A 493 0.27 12.67 1.10
C ALA A 493 -0.71 12.08 2.11
N TYR A 494 -1.56 12.89 2.75
CA TYR A 494 -2.59 12.40 3.68
C TYR A 494 -3.99 12.35 3.08
N GLU A 495 -4.09 12.32 1.75
CA GLU A 495 -5.30 12.04 0.98
C GLU A 495 -4.97 11.18 -0.23
N ILE A 496 -4.29 10.05 0.01
CA ILE A 496 -3.79 9.21 -1.08
C ILE A 496 -4.94 8.59 -1.91
N ILE A 497 -4.74 8.59 -3.23
CA ILE A 497 -5.68 8.09 -4.24
C ILE A 497 -5.36 6.68 -4.74
N SER A 498 -4.30 6.05 -4.24
CA SER A 498 -3.94 4.67 -4.60
C SER A 498 -5.04 3.70 -4.17
N ALA A 499 -5.40 2.78 -5.06
CA ALA A 499 -6.49 1.81 -4.84
C ALA A 499 -6.12 0.74 -3.80
N ASP A 500 -4.82 0.50 -3.60
CA ASP A 500 -4.29 -0.44 -2.61
C ASP A 500 -4.05 0.19 -1.24
N GLY A 501 -4.32 1.50 -1.07
CA GLY A 501 -4.14 2.21 0.20
C GLY A 501 -2.70 2.53 0.56
N ARG A 502 -1.75 2.39 -0.37
CA ARG A 502 -0.32 2.56 -0.09
C ARG A 502 0.22 3.88 -0.62
N PRO A 503 1.05 4.61 0.14
CA PRO A 503 1.86 5.69 -0.42
C PRO A 503 2.91 5.14 -1.41
N HIS A 504 3.35 5.97 -2.36
CA HIS A 504 4.40 5.60 -3.32
C HIS A 504 5.81 5.80 -2.72
N ASP A 505 6.73 4.90 -3.07
CA ASP A 505 8.14 4.98 -2.71
C ASP A 505 8.97 5.69 -3.80
N SER A 506 10.29 5.70 -3.65
CA SER A 506 11.21 6.35 -4.59
C SER A 506 11.62 5.39 -5.70
N ILE A 507 11.60 5.82 -6.97
CA ILE A 507 12.14 5.02 -8.08
C ILE A 507 13.68 4.92 -7.97
N PHE A 508 14.33 5.84 -7.24
CA PHE A 508 15.75 5.73 -6.94
C PHE A 508 16.10 4.41 -6.22
N ALA A 509 15.17 3.82 -5.47
CA ALA A 509 15.37 2.54 -4.78
C ALA A 509 15.15 1.31 -5.67
N ALA A 510 14.62 1.47 -6.89
CA ALA A 510 14.36 0.34 -7.78
C ALA A 510 15.68 -0.28 -8.28
N ARG A 511 15.66 -1.58 -8.56
CA ARG A 511 16.65 -2.16 -9.48
C ARG A 511 16.56 -1.40 -10.80
N PRO A 512 17.65 -0.83 -11.34
CA PRO A 512 17.58 0.09 -12.47
C PRO A 512 16.90 -0.49 -13.70
N SER A 513 15.94 0.26 -14.22
CA SER A 513 15.22 -0.02 -15.46
C SER A 513 14.50 1.24 -15.93
N LEU A 514 14.52 1.54 -17.24
CA LEU A 514 13.69 2.60 -17.83
C LEU A 514 12.17 2.34 -17.69
N ASP A 515 11.79 1.10 -17.38
CA ASP A 515 10.41 0.69 -17.11
C ASP A 515 10.06 0.66 -15.62
N ALA A 516 10.95 1.11 -14.74
CA ALA A 516 10.68 1.14 -13.31
C ALA A 516 9.43 1.99 -13.01
N ARG A 517 8.50 1.40 -12.27
CA ARG A 517 7.24 2.01 -11.83
C ARG A 517 7.06 2.01 -10.31
N ALA A 518 8.08 1.63 -9.55
CA ALA A 518 8.12 1.62 -8.10
C ALA A 518 9.54 1.29 -7.63
N GLY A 519 9.88 1.61 -6.38
CA GLY A 519 11.13 1.19 -5.73
C GLY A 519 11.17 -0.31 -5.38
N ALA A 520 10.01 -0.94 -5.21
CA ALA A 520 9.85 -2.37 -4.93
C ALA A 520 8.72 -3.01 -5.75
N HIS A 521 8.82 -4.32 -6.00
CA HIS A 521 7.80 -5.04 -6.78
C HIS A 521 6.40 -5.02 -6.15
N TYR A 522 6.30 -5.10 -4.82
CA TYR A 522 5.03 -5.12 -4.09
C TYR A 522 4.65 -3.74 -3.51
N ALA A 523 5.03 -2.65 -4.20
CA ALA A 523 4.61 -1.28 -3.89
C ALA A 523 3.51 -0.78 -4.84
N THR A 524 3.00 0.42 -4.61
CA THR A 524 2.03 1.05 -5.51
C THR A 524 2.76 1.52 -6.78
N HIS A 525 2.18 1.29 -7.96
CA HIS A 525 2.85 1.51 -9.26
C HIS A 525 2.50 2.83 -9.95
N ASN A 526 1.77 3.71 -9.25
CA ASN A 526 1.36 5.03 -9.73
C ASN A 526 1.59 6.06 -8.61
N PRO A 527 1.86 7.33 -8.93
CA PRO A 527 1.87 8.38 -7.93
C PRO A 527 0.58 8.38 -7.09
N ALA A 528 0.71 8.37 -5.77
CA ALA A 528 -0.40 8.26 -4.83
C ALA A 528 -1.13 9.59 -4.61
N PHE A 529 -0.64 10.69 -5.18
CA PHE A 529 -1.18 12.05 -5.14
C PHE A 529 -0.55 12.91 -6.24
N ASP A 530 -1.05 14.12 -6.42
CA ASP A 530 -0.47 15.08 -7.35
C ASP A 530 0.90 15.60 -6.88
N LEU A 531 1.95 15.34 -7.67
CA LEU A 531 3.33 15.61 -7.28
C LEU A 531 3.66 17.10 -7.21
N ALA A 532 3.01 17.93 -8.03
CA ALA A 532 3.22 19.37 -8.03
C ALA A 532 2.55 20.02 -6.80
N ASP A 533 1.36 19.57 -6.42
CA ASP A 533 0.67 20.11 -5.24
C ASP A 533 1.43 19.81 -3.93
N PHE A 534 2.19 18.71 -3.88
CA PHE A 534 3.00 18.34 -2.71
C PHE A 534 4.13 19.35 -2.44
N ASP A 535 4.72 19.93 -3.48
CA ASP A 535 5.86 20.85 -3.36
C ASP A 535 5.55 22.11 -2.53
N ALA A 536 4.27 22.50 -2.45
CA ALA A 536 3.83 23.58 -1.58
C ALA A 536 4.17 23.32 -0.09
N ALA A 537 4.22 22.06 0.34
CA ALA A 537 4.63 21.69 1.69
C ALA A 537 6.10 22.02 1.96
N LEU A 538 7.00 21.73 1.01
CA LEU A 538 8.42 22.01 1.14
C LEU A 538 8.68 23.52 1.25
N THR A 539 8.08 24.31 0.34
CA THR A 539 8.20 25.77 0.36
C THR A 539 7.69 26.34 1.67
N ALA A 540 6.52 25.90 2.12
CA ALA A 540 5.93 26.41 3.36
C ALA A 540 6.74 26.01 4.60
N LEU A 541 7.31 24.80 4.68
CA LEU A 541 8.18 24.42 5.81
C LEU A 541 9.47 25.23 5.85
N LEU A 542 10.09 25.54 4.71
CA LEU A 542 11.27 26.41 4.64
C LEU A 542 10.99 27.83 5.18
N ASP A 543 9.75 28.30 5.02
CA ASP A 543 9.30 29.63 5.40
C ASP A 543 8.73 29.73 6.83
N VAL A 544 8.54 28.62 7.56
CA VAL A 544 8.16 28.63 8.99
C VAL A 544 9.07 29.57 9.76
N ARG A 545 8.57 30.43 10.66
CA ARG A 545 9.43 31.39 11.39
C ARG A 545 10.60 30.71 12.12
N GLU A 546 11.76 31.36 12.13
CA GLU A 546 13.02 30.80 12.67
C GLU A 546 12.89 30.26 14.10
N SER A 547 12.12 30.94 14.96
CA SER A 547 11.92 30.54 16.36
C SER A 547 11.25 29.18 16.55
N LEU A 548 10.57 28.62 15.53
CA LEU A 548 9.94 27.29 15.62
C LEU A 548 10.79 26.18 14.97
N ARG A 549 11.93 26.52 14.36
CA ARG A 549 12.76 25.58 13.60
C ARG A 549 13.68 24.72 14.47
N GLY A 550 13.84 25.05 15.74
CA GLY A 550 14.79 24.38 16.65
C GLY A 550 14.37 22.99 17.12
N SER A 551 13.08 22.66 17.04
CA SER A 551 12.55 21.39 17.53
C SER A 551 13.07 20.20 16.70
N ASP A 552 13.17 19.03 17.33
CA ASP A 552 13.48 17.79 16.61
C ASP A 552 12.35 17.42 15.64
N ALA A 553 11.11 17.73 16.01
CA ALA A 553 9.92 17.62 15.19
C ALA A 553 10.03 18.36 13.84
N TYR A 554 10.36 19.64 13.86
CA TYR A 554 10.54 20.44 12.65
C TYR A 554 11.67 19.88 11.76
N ARG A 555 12.80 19.52 12.38
CA ARG A 555 13.95 18.97 11.65
C ARG A 555 13.65 17.63 10.98
N TYR A 556 12.90 16.75 11.65
CA TYR A 556 12.41 15.50 11.04
C TYR A 556 11.51 15.82 9.83
N ASP A 557 10.47 16.64 10.04
CA ASP A 557 9.45 16.87 9.02
C ASP A 557 10.05 17.58 7.78
N LEU A 558 10.96 18.54 7.97
CA LEU A 558 11.63 19.22 6.87
C LEU A 558 12.55 18.27 6.08
N ALA A 559 13.28 17.39 6.76
CA ALA A 559 14.11 16.38 6.10
C ALA A 559 13.25 15.39 5.29
N ASP A 560 12.16 14.89 5.88
CA ASP A 560 11.29 13.91 5.23
C ASP A 560 10.54 14.50 4.03
N VAL A 561 10.02 15.74 4.16
CA VAL A 561 9.36 16.44 3.05
C VAL A 561 10.35 16.75 1.94
N ALA A 562 11.56 17.24 2.24
CA ALA A 562 12.58 17.51 1.22
C ALA A 562 13.02 16.23 0.49
N ARG A 563 13.21 15.13 1.23
CA ARG A 563 13.50 13.80 0.69
C ARG A 563 12.35 13.30 -0.21
N GLN A 564 11.11 13.35 0.25
CA GLN A 564 9.94 12.94 -0.54
C GLN A 564 9.80 13.80 -1.80
N ALA A 565 10.12 15.10 -1.72
CA ALA A 565 10.16 15.98 -2.87
C ALA A 565 11.17 15.45 -3.93
N LEU A 566 12.38 15.06 -3.52
CA LEU A 566 13.35 14.44 -4.45
C LEU A 566 12.84 13.10 -5.02
N ALA A 567 12.24 12.25 -4.18
CA ALA A 567 11.63 11.00 -4.62
C ALA A 567 10.54 11.23 -5.68
N ASN A 568 9.69 12.25 -5.51
CA ASN A 568 8.67 12.62 -6.49
C ASN A 568 9.29 13.00 -7.86
N ARG A 569 10.49 13.57 -7.89
CA ARG A 569 11.20 13.85 -9.15
C ARG A 569 11.64 12.58 -9.90
N SER A 570 11.93 11.50 -9.19
CA SER A 570 12.24 10.21 -9.84
C SER A 570 11.06 9.70 -10.68
N TRP A 571 9.82 9.87 -10.19
CA TRP A 571 8.59 9.51 -10.91
C TRP A 571 8.37 10.32 -12.20
N LEU A 572 8.73 11.61 -12.17
CA LEU A 572 8.63 12.47 -13.35
C LEU A 572 9.72 12.16 -14.38
N LEU A 573 10.97 11.99 -13.92
CA LEU A 573 12.13 11.88 -14.80
C LEU A 573 12.29 10.52 -15.46
N ILE A 574 11.81 9.42 -14.86
CA ILE A 574 11.97 8.09 -15.45
C ILE A 574 11.32 7.97 -16.83
N GLY A 575 10.13 8.56 -17.01
CA GLY A 575 9.46 8.59 -18.31
C GLY A 575 10.19 9.46 -19.34
N ARG A 576 10.93 10.48 -18.88
CA ARG A 576 11.76 11.35 -19.74
C ARG A 576 13.03 10.65 -20.18
N LEU A 577 13.69 9.90 -19.28
CA LEU A 577 14.81 9.02 -19.63
C LEU A 577 14.40 8.00 -20.68
N LYS A 578 13.27 7.31 -20.44
CA LYS A 578 12.74 6.32 -21.39
C LYS A 578 12.46 6.93 -22.75
N ALA A 579 11.77 8.07 -22.80
CA ALA A 579 11.45 8.75 -24.05
C ALA A 579 12.72 9.18 -24.81
N ALA A 580 13.70 9.78 -24.13
CA ALA A 580 14.96 10.20 -24.77
C ALA A 580 15.74 9.00 -25.34
N TYR A 581 15.80 7.89 -24.60
CA TYR A 581 16.46 6.67 -25.07
C TYR A 581 15.76 6.07 -26.29
N GLN A 582 14.42 5.95 -26.26
CA GLN A 582 13.63 5.40 -27.36
C GLN A 582 13.65 6.26 -28.63
N GLN A 583 13.85 7.56 -28.49
CA GLN A 583 13.97 8.50 -29.60
C GLN A 583 15.42 8.66 -30.09
N GLU A 584 16.37 7.89 -29.52
CA GLU A 584 17.79 7.99 -29.80
C GLU A 584 18.37 9.41 -29.57
N ASP A 585 17.73 10.20 -28.69
CA ASP A 585 18.18 11.55 -28.31
C ASP A 585 19.26 11.47 -27.23
N ALA A 586 20.49 11.20 -27.67
CA ALA A 586 21.65 11.05 -26.80
C ALA A 586 21.94 12.31 -25.96
N GLU A 587 21.66 13.51 -26.48
CA GLU A 587 21.91 14.76 -25.75
C GLU A 587 20.93 14.92 -24.59
N SER A 588 19.63 14.72 -24.83
CA SER A 588 18.62 14.77 -23.76
C SER A 588 18.81 13.62 -22.77
N PHE A 589 19.11 12.41 -23.25
CA PHE A 589 19.35 11.26 -22.38
C PHE A 589 20.48 11.55 -21.40
N ARG A 590 21.66 11.98 -21.88
CA ARG A 590 22.81 12.36 -21.03
C ARG A 590 22.44 13.46 -20.02
N LYS A 591 21.70 14.49 -20.42
CA LYS A 591 21.29 15.57 -19.50
C LYS A 591 20.38 15.07 -18.39
N ILE A 592 19.41 14.23 -18.73
CA ILE A 592 18.46 13.69 -17.75
C ILE A 592 19.17 12.68 -16.84
N SER A 593 20.07 11.84 -17.37
CA SER A 593 20.88 10.90 -16.57
C SER A 593 21.75 11.63 -15.55
N ASN A 594 22.42 12.72 -15.96
CA ASN A 594 23.20 13.56 -15.03
C ASN A 594 22.31 14.22 -13.97
N LEU A 595 21.13 14.71 -14.35
CA LEU A 595 20.17 15.25 -13.40
C LEU A 595 19.73 14.17 -12.41
N TRP A 596 19.36 12.98 -12.88
CA TRP A 596 18.97 11.83 -12.06
C TRP A 596 20.00 11.52 -10.98
N LEU A 597 21.27 11.29 -11.37
CA LEU A 597 22.34 10.97 -10.43
C LEU A 597 22.65 12.14 -9.48
N SER A 598 22.55 13.39 -9.95
CA SER A 598 22.72 14.56 -9.07
C SER A 598 21.63 14.68 -8.00
N LEU A 599 20.38 14.32 -8.34
CA LEU A 599 19.27 14.30 -7.40
C LEU A 599 19.38 13.13 -6.42
N MET A 600 19.88 11.96 -6.85
CA MET A 600 20.20 10.86 -5.93
C MET A 600 21.24 11.27 -4.90
N LYS A 601 22.34 11.93 -5.33
CA LYS A 601 23.34 12.47 -4.42
C LYS A 601 22.74 13.46 -3.42
N LEU A 602 21.90 14.38 -3.90
CA LEU A 602 21.23 15.35 -3.03
C LEU A 602 20.22 14.68 -2.07
N SER A 603 19.63 13.55 -2.49
CA SER A 603 18.77 12.71 -1.65
C SER A 603 19.56 12.07 -0.50
N ASP A 604 20.74 11.54 -0.79
CA ASP A 604 21.67 11.02 0.24
C ASP A 604 22.09 12.13 1.22
N GLU A 605 22.43 13.32 0.71
CA GLU A 605 22.80 14.47 1.53
C GLU A 605 21.68 14.94 2.47
N VAL A 606 20.42 15.04 1.99
CA VAL A 606 19.30 15.46 2.84
C VAL A 606 18.92 14.38 3.87
N ALA A 607 18.99 13.10 3.51
CA ALA A 607 18.83 12.00 4.45
C ALA A 607 19.87 12.09 5.59
N GLY A 608 21.09 12.53 5.27
CA GLY A 608 22.19 12.75 6.21
C GLY A 608 21.96 13.82 7.29
N THR A 609 20.86 14.58 7.22
CA THR A 609 20.56 15.70 8.13
C THR A 609 19.70 15.32 9.34
N HIS A 610 19.15 14.10 9.38
CA HIS A 610 18.36 13.65 10.52
C HIS A 610 18.58 12.16 10.83
N ARG A 611 18.66 11.80 12.12
CA ARG A 611 19.05 10.45 12.58
C ARG A 611 18.13 9.32 12.10
N ALA A 612 16.88 9.66 11.78
CA ALA A 612 15.87 8.71 11.30
C ALA A 612 16.13 8.20 9.86
N PHE A 613 17.04 8.83 9.12
CA PHE A 613 17.36 8.48 7.73
C PHE A 613 18.84 8.11 7.55
N LEU A 614 19.46 7.53 8.58
CA LEU A 614 20.86 7.10 8.53
C LEU A 614 20.94 5.57 8.52
N LEU A 615 21.79 5.01 7.66
CA LEU A 615 22.10 3.57 7.67
C LEU A 615 22.97 3.16 8.87
N GLY A 616 23.85 4.06 9.34
CA GLY A 616 24.81 3.76 10.42
C GLY A 616 24.19 3.23 11.72
N PRO A 617 23.15 3.86 12.28
CA PRO A 617 22.49 3.36 13.49
C PRO A 617 21.92 1.95 13.35
N TRP A 618 21.35 1.60 12.18
CA TRP A 618 20.81 0.27 11.92
C TRP A 618 21.89 -0.82 11.98
N LEU A 619 23.02 -0.61 11.29
CA LEU A 619 24.13 -1.55 11.28
C LEU A 619 24.83 -1.61 12.64
N ALA A 620 24.95 -0.48 13.33
CA ALA A 620 25.53 -0.43 14.67
C ALA A 620 24.69 -1.21 15.68
N GLN A 621 23.35 -1.12 15.63
CA GLN A 621 22.46 -1.90 16.48
C GLN A 621 22.64 -3.41 16.25
N ALA A 622 22.72 -3.85 15.00
CA ALA A 622 22.95 -5.25 14.66
C ALA A 622 24.25 -5.79 15.28
N ARG A 623 25.37 -5.04 15.15
CA ARG A 623 26.65 -5.42 15.76
C ARG A 623 26.61 -5.35 17.29
N ASN A 624 25.97 -4.34 17.87
CA ASN A 624 25.88 -4.19 19.34
C ASN A 624 25.11 -5.33 19.99
N LEU A 625 24.05 -5.85 19.35
CA LEU A 625 23.28 -6.97 19.89
C LEU A 625 24.15 -8.23 20.05
N ALA A 626 25.07 -8.50 19.12
CA ALA A 626 26.01 -9.62 19.20
C ALA A 626 26.97 -9.50 20.41
N GLY A 627 27.26 -8.30 20.90
CA GLY A 627 28.31 -8.09 21.92
C GLY A 627 29.70 -8.14 21.27
N ASP A 628 30.68 -8.76 21.93
CA ASP A 628 32.09 -8.69 21.51
C ASP A 628 32.55 -9.82 20.55
N GLU A 629 31.66 -10.75 20.20
CA GLU A 629 32.00 -11.86 19.30
C GLU A 629 31.93 -11.43 17.83
N ALA A 630 33.10 -11.20 17.21
CA ALA A 630 33.21 -10.71 15.84
C ALA A 630 32.41 -11.53 14.81
N ALA A 631 32.43 -12.87 14.92
CA ALA A 631 31.69 -13.74 14.01
C ALA A 631 30.16 -13.55 14.12
N GLU A 632 29.64 -13.32 15.33
CA GLU A 632 28.22 -13.02 15.52
C GLU A 632 27.87 -11.59 15.07
N GLN A 633 28.77 -10.62 15.30
CA GLN A 633 28.60 -9.25 14.79
C GLN A 633 28.51 -9.22 13.26
N ASP A 634 29.43 -9.89 12.57
CA ASP A 634 29.49 -9.91 11.10
C ASP A 634 28.24 -10.60 10.51
N LYS A 635 27.77 -11.65 11.17
CA LYS A 635 26.55 -12.37 10.80
C LYS A 635 25.28 -11.53 10.99
N LEU A 636 25.16 -10.82 12.11
CA LEU A 636 24.01 -9.94 12.33
C LEU A 636 24.03 -8.75 11.37
N GLU A 637 25.21 -8.15 11.11
CA GLU A 637 25.36 -7.10 10.11
C GLU A 637 24.98 -7.58 8.70
N LEU A 638 25.41 -8.77 8.29
CA LEU A 638 25.02 -9.40 7.03
C LEU A 638 23.49 -9.46 6.90
N THR A 639 22.80 -10.02 7.91
CA THR A 639 21.33 -10.11 7.87
C THR A 639 20.65 -8.75 7.91
N ALA A 640 21.26 -7.75 8.55
CA ALA A 640 20.76 -6.38 8.61
C ALA A 640 20.85 -5.68 7.25
N ARG A 641 21.95 -5.89 6.52
CA ARG A 641 22.16 -5.40 5.15
C ARG A 641 21.25 -6.11 4.15
N THR A 642 21.16 -7.44 4.26
CA THR A 642 20.35 -8.26 3.35
C THR A 642 18.88 -7.88 3.44
N LEU A 643 18.32 -7.74 4.65
CA LEU A 643 16.89 -7.46 4.84
C LEU A 643 16.42 -6.22 4.06
N ILE A 644 17.21 -5.14 4.07
CA ILE A 644 16.86 -3.85 3.45
C ILE A 644 17.26 -3.75 1.96
N THR A 645 17.88 -4.80 1.40
CA THR A 645 18.30 -4.88 -0.01
C THR A 645 17.70 -6.12 -0.69
N ALA A 646 18.46 -7.21 -0.86
CA ALA A 646 18.01 -8.45 -1.51
C ALA A 646 16.88 -9.19 -0.74
N TRP A 647 16.63 -8.78 0.50
CA TRP A 647 15.71 -9.34 1.49
C TRP A 647 16.13 -10.70 2.03
N ALA A 648 16.43 -11.67 1.16
CA ALA A 648 17.07 -12.94 1.50
C ALA A 648 17.90 -13.43 0.29
N ASP A 649 18.14 -14.73 0.19
CA ASP A 649 18.96 -15.30 -0.89
C ASP A 649 18.26 -15.20 -2.26
N ARG A 650 19.01 -15.47 -3.33
CA ARG A 650 18.59 -15.28 -4.73
C ARG A 650 17.17 -15.76 -5.07
N PRO A 651 16.71 -16.96 -4.65
CA PRO A 651 15.34 -17.39 -4.93
C PRO A 651 14.29 -16.42 -4.39
N ALA A 652 14.52 -15.81 -3.24
CA ALA A 652 13.64 -14.82 -2.64
C ALA A 652 13.75 -13.46 -3.33
N ALA A 653 14.97 -13.00 -3.58
CA ALA A 653 15.24 -11.73 -4.23
C ALA A 653 14.63 -11.66 -5.64
N ASP A 654 14.92 -12.67 -6.47
CA ASP A 654 14.60 -12.67 -7.91
C ASP A 654 13.25 -13.32 -8.20
N LYS A 655 13.07 -14.61 -7.86
CA LYS A 655 11.84 -15.36 -8.16
C LYS A 655 10.70 -14.94 -7.23
N GLY A 656 11.00 -14.75 -5.95
CA GLY A 656 10.09 -14.22 -4.94
C GLY A 656 9.82 -12.73 -5.05
N ARG A 657 10.61 -12.01 -5.86
CA ARG A 657 10.50 -10.56 -6.10
C ARG A 657 10.58 -9.73 -4.81
N LEU A 658 11.36 -10.19 -3.84
CA LEU A 658 11.55 -9.48 -2.56
C LEU A 658 12.71 -8.48 -2.58
N ALA A 659 13.51 -8.44 -3.66
CA ALA A 659 14.54 -7.42 -3.80
C ALA A 659 13.96 -6.00 -3.63
N ASN A 660 14.60 -5.22 -2.76
CA ASN A 660 14.23 -3.87 -2.34
C ASN A 660 12.83 -3.75 -1.70
N TYR A 661 12.19 -4.86 -1.28
CA TYR A 661 10.88 -4.81 -0.59
C TYR A 661 10.89 -3.88 0.62
N ALA A 662 11.99 -3.91 1.37
CA ALA A 662 12.23 -3.12 2.57
C ALA A 662 13.18 -1.93 2.34
N ASN A 663 13.21 -1.40 1.11
CA ASN A 663 14.09 -0.30 0.72
C ASN A 663 14.02 0.91 1.67
N ARG A 664 15.11 1.66 1.77
CA ARG A 664 15.19 2.87 2.61
C ARG A 664 15.82 4.02 1.84
N ASP A 665 15.25 5.20 2.00
CA ASP A 665 15.91 6.43 1.59
C ASP A 665 16.85 6.88 2.72
N TRP A 666 17.87 6.07 2.98
CA TRP A 666 18.86 6.32 4.03
C TRP A 666 20.18 6.81 3.43
N GLN A 667 20.79 7.76 4.13
CA GLN A 667 22.17 8.17 3.87
C GLN A 667 23.08 6.94 3.97
N GLY A 668 23.91 6.74 2.95
CA GLY A 668 24.76 5.57 2.78
C GLY A 668 24.10 4.49 1.92
N LEU A 669 22.82 4.18 2.13
CA LEU A 669 22.11 3.20 1.28
C LEU A 669 21.80 3.80 -0.11
N ILE A 670 21.36 5.07 -0.16
CA ILE A 670 21.18 5.77 -1.43
C ILE A 670 22.54 5.89 -2.15
N GLY A 671 23.55 6.44 -1.47
CA GLY A 671 24.84 6.77 -2.08
C GLY A 671 25.74 5.58 -2.42
N ASP A 672 25.75 4.50 -1.64
CA ASP A 672 26.68 3.38 -1.85
C ASP A 672 26.03 2.11 -2.43
N PHE A 673 24.69 2.02 -2.44
CA PHE A 673 24.00 0.84 -2.97
C PHE A 673 23.15 1.19 -4.19
N HIS A 674 22.23 2.14 -4.09
CA HIS A 674 21.32 2.46 -5.20
C HIS A 674 21.96 3.32 -6.30
N GLU A 675 22.70 4.37 -5.94
CA GLU A 675 23.31 5.29 -6.91
C GLU A 675 24.32 4.60 -7.83
N PRO A 676 25.22 3.72 -7.34
CA PRO A 676 26.15 3.01 -8.20
C PRO A 676 25.45 2.08 -9.21
N GLN A 677 24.33 1.45 -8.81
CA GLN A 677 23.53 0.63 -9.73
C GLN A 677 22.92 1.49 -10.85
N TRP A 678 22.29 2.61 -10.50
CA TRP A 678 21.71 3.52 -11.49
C TRP A 678 22.76 4.13 -12.41
N ARG A 679 23.91 4.51 -11.86
CA ARG A 679 25.04 5.02 -12.65
C ARG A 679 25.48 4.02 -13.69
N GLU A 680 25.77 2.78 -13.28
CA GLU A 680 26.23 1.74 -14.21
C GLU A 680 25.18 1.44 -15.29
N TYR A 681 23.89 1.42 -14.92
CA TYR A 681 22.81 1.23 -15.88
C TYR A 681 22.72 2.37 -16.89
N LEU A 682 22.74 3.62 -16.43
CA LEU A 682 22.60 4.79 -17.30
C LEU A 682 23.83 4.99 -18.20
N GLU A 683 25.04 4.74 -17.69
CA GLU A 683 26.29 4.78 -18.48
C GLU A 683 26.27 3.71 -19.57
N GLU A 684 25.85 2.48 -19.26
CA GLU A 684 25.72 1.42 -20.27
C GLU A 684 24.68 1.74 -21.34
N LEU A 685 23.54 2.33 -20.97
CA LEU A 685 22.54 2.77 -21.94
C LEU A 685 23.09 3.88 -22.85
N GLU A 686 23.83 4.82 -22.28
CA GLU A 686 24.46 5.89 -23.06
C GLU A 686 25.50 5.35 -24.04
N ASP A 687 26.37 4.44 -23.60
CA ASP A 687 27.37 3.78 -24.44
C ASP A 687 26.70 2.93 -25.54
N ALA A 688 25.65 2.18 -25.18
CA ALA A 688 24.91 1.37 -26.13
C ALA A 688 24.26 2.22 -27.23
N LEU A 689 23.71 3.37 -26.85
CA LEU A 689 23.13 4.33 -27.79
C LEU A 689 24.21 4.96 -28.70
N ALA A 690 25.39 5.30 -28.15
CA ALA A 690 26.50 5.85 -28.92
C ALA A 690 27.07 4.84 -29.95
N ASP A 691 27.12 3.56 -29.58
CA ASP A 691 27.65 2.48 -30.40
C ASP A 691 26.59 1.86 -31.36
N GLY A 692 25.31 2.20 -31.21
CA GLY A 692 24.22 1.60 -31.97
C GLY A 692 24.03 0.10 -31.67
N ARG A 693 24.22 -0.29 -30.41
CA ARG A 693 24.14 -1.69 -29.94
C ARG A 693 23.03 -1.88 -28.90
N THR A 694 22.64 -3.12 -28.68
CA THR A 694 21.77 -3.47 -27.54
C THR A 694 22.57 -3.37 -26.24
N PRO A 695 22.01 -2.77 -25.17
CA PRO A 695 22.62 -2.78 -23.84
C PRO A 695 22.83 -4.20 -23.29
N LYS A 696 23.86 -4.40 -22.47
CA LYS A 696 24.06 -5.64 -21.72
C LYS A 696 22.91 -5.87 -20.72
N SER A 697 22.67 -7.13 -20.36
CA SER A 697 21.81 -7.48 -19.24
C SER A 697 22.56 -7.32 -17.92
N PHE A 698 21.84 -6.97 -16.85
CA PHE A 698 22.40 -6.84 -15.50
C PHE A 698 21.89 -7.97 -14.60
N ASP A 699 22.82 -8.66 -13.95
CA ASP A 699 22.49 -9.51 -12.80
C ASP A 699 22.67 -8.69 -11.52
N TRP A 700 21.60 -8.01 -11.10
CA TRP A 700 21.65 -7.11 -9.95
C TRP A 700 21.96 -7.86 -8.66
N TYR A 701 21.49 -9.10 -8.50
CA TYR A 701 21.67 -9.85 -7.26
C TYR A 701 23.15 -10.08 -6.92
N GLU A 702 24.03 -10.33 -7.89
CA GLU A 702 25.46 -10.52 -7.61
C GLU A 702 26.09 -9.29 -6.94
N LYS A 703 25.70 -8.09 -7.39
CA LYS A 703 26.18 -6.82 -6.81
C LYS A 703 25.57 -6.58 -5.44
N GLU A 704 24.29 -6.91 -5.28
CA GLU A 704 23.57 -6.77 -4.03
C GLU A 704 24.16 -7.69 -2.96
N GLU A 705 24.39 -8.97 -3.30
CA GLU A 705 25.02 -9.95 -2.41
C GLU A 705 26.45 -9.56 -2.03
N ALA A 706 27.22 -8.99 -2.96
CA ALA A 706 28.55 -8.48 -2.64
C ALA A 706 28.49 -7.36 -1.59
N TRP A 707 27.57 -6.41 -1.75
CA TRP A 707 27.40 -5.28 -0.81
C TRP A 707 26.97 -5.74 0.59
N THR A 708 26.14 -6.78 0.71
CA THR A 708 25.70 -7.27 2.03
C THR A 708 26.82 -7.89 2.85
N ARG A 709 27.94 -8.27 2.22
CA ARG A 709 29.14 -8.82 2.87
C ARG A 709 30.17 -7.76 3.23
N GLU A 710 29.91 -6.49 2.91
CA GLU A 710 30.81 -5.39 3.27
C GLU A 710 30.68 -4.99 4.75
N HIS A 711 31.76 -4.39 5.29
CA HIS A 711 31.80 -3.85 6.65
C HIS A 711 32.11 -2.35 6.67
N LYS A 712 31.72 -1.63 5.61
CA LYS A 712 31.87 -0.17 5.55
C LYS A 712 31.10 0.48 6.70
N THR A 713 31.76 1.33 7.47
CA THR A 713 31.15 2.08 8.57
C THR A 713 30.46 3.33 8.06
N TYR A 714 29.27 3.61 8.59
CA TYR A 714 28.45 4.78 8.22
C TYR A 714 28.26 5.74 9.41
N PRO A 715 27.99 7.03 9.16
CA PRO A 715 27.68 7.98 10.22
C PRO A 715 26.49 7.54 11.09
N GLN A 716 26.68 7.56 12.41
CA GLN A 716 25.61 7.30 13.40
C GLN A 716 24.92 8.58 13.89
N ARG A 717 25.44 9.74 13.49
CA ARG A 717 24.90 11.06 13.84
C ARG A 717 24.71 11.89 12.57
N PRO A 718 23.72 12.78 12.53
CA PRO A 718 23.54 13.71 11.41
C PRO A 718 24.79 14.53 11.14
N SER A 719 25.05 14.82 9.86
CA SER A 719 26.28 15.49 9.42
C SER A 719 26.05 16.86 8.76
N GLY A 720 24.79 17.27 8.57
CA GLY A 720 24.43 18.53 7.89
C GLY A 720 23.29 19.29 8.56
N ASP A 721 23.17 20.57 8.21
CA ASP A 721 22.03 21.42 8.60
C ASP A 721 20.83 21.14 7.68
N VAL A 722 19.70 20.74 8.27
CA VAL A 722 18.51 20.35 7.50
C VAL A 722 17.91 21.53 6.74
N HIS A 723 17.89 22.74 7.32
CA HIS A 723 17.28 23.90 6.67
C HIS A 723 18.05 24.32 5.44
N ARG A 724 19.38 24.50 5.56
CA ARG A 724 20.29 24.80 4.45
C ARG A 724 20.25 23.72 3.37
N THR A 725 20.20 22.45 3.75
CA THR A 725 20.16 21.35 2.78
C THR A 725 18.82 21.31 2.06
N ALA A 726 17.70 21.50 2.76
CA ALA A 726 16.38 21.62 2.16
C ALA A 726 16.24 22.86 1.25
N GLN A 727 16.91 23.97 1.56
CA GLN A 727 17.00 25.12 0.64
C GLN A 727 17.73 24.75 -0.66
N ARG A 728 18.81 23.95 -0.58
CA ARG A 728 19.51 23.44 -1.77
C ARG A 728 18.62 22.50 -2.57
N VAL A 729 17.86 21.62 -1.89
CA VAL A 729 16.83 20.77 -2.51
C VAL A 729 15.80 21.61 -3.26
N HIS A 730 15.17 22.56 -2.58
CA HIS A 730 14.21 23.48 -3.18
C HIS A 730 14.82 24.23 -4.38
N ALA A 731 16.02 24.79 -4.25
CA ALA A 731 16.67 25.54 -5.33
C ALA A 731 17.03 24.66 -6.54
N ALA A 732 17.55 23.45 -6.30
CA ALA A 732 17.87 22.51 -7.38
C ALA A 732 16.61 22.11 -8.15
N LEU A 733 15.53 21.79 -7.42
CA LEU A 733 14.27 21.36 -8.01
C LEU A 733 13.51 22.50 -8.67
N ALA A 734 13.48 23.70 -8.11
CA ALA A 734 12.87 24.88 -8.71
C ALA A 734 13.55 25.30 -10.04
N LYS A 735 14.80 24.87 -10.26
CA LYS A 735 15.58 25.15 -11.49
C LYS A 735 15.71 23.93 -12.40
N ALA A 736 15.28 22.75 -11.96
CA ALA A 736 15.48 21.53 -12.72
C ALA A 736 14.67 21.58 -14.03
N PRO A 737 15.29 21.26 -15.18
CA PRO A 737 14.59 21.12 -16.45
C PRO A 737 13.73 19.85 -16.48
N PHE A 738 13.01 19.63 -17.58
CA PHE A 738 12.22 18.42 -17.85
C PHE A 738 11.03 18.16 -16.91
N GLN A 739 10.60 19.17 -16.15
CA GLN A 739 9.44 19.12 -15.24
C GLN A 739 8.14 19.60 -15.91
N GLY A 740 7.86 19.13 -17.11
CA GLY A 740 6.63 19.42 -17.82
C GLY A 740 6.07 18.17 -18.47
N SER A 741 4.74 18.11 -18.63
CA SER A 741 4.04 17.04 -19.35
C SER A 741 3.13 17.62 -20.43
N LEU A 742 2.76 16.77 -21.38
CA LEU A 742 2.02 17.17 -22.57
C LEU A 742 0.96 16.12 -22.87
N ALA A 743 -0.27 16.59 -23.04
CA ALA A 743 -1.40 15.81 -23.50
C ALA A 743 -1.94 16.41 -24.79
N VAL A 744 -2.54 15.56 -25.63
CA VAL A 744 -3.12 15.97 -26.92
C VAL A 744 -4.54 15.45 -27.01
N GLU A 745 -5.45 16.30 -27.46
CA GLU A 745 -6.86 16.01 -27.68
C GLU A 745 -7.22 16.40 -29.12
N SER A 746 -7.98 15.57 -29.84
CA SER A 746 -8.56 15.92 -31.14
C SER A 746 -10.08 15.80 -31.07
N ASP A 747 -10.77 16.79 -31.62
CA ASP A 747 -12.22 16.84 -31.71
C ASP A 747 -12.67 17.20 -33.15
N PRO A 748 -13.26 16.27 -33.92
CA PRO A 748 -13.48 14.86 -33.57
C PRO A 748 -12.16 14.04 -33.45
N ALA A 749 -12.24 12.86 -32.84
CA ALA A 749 -11.08 11.97 -32.63
C ALA A 749 -10.45 11.47 -33.95
N THR A 750 -11.25 11.39 -35.01
CA THR A 750 -10.81 11.16 -36.40
C THR A 750 -11.44 12.20 -37.32
N LEU A 751 -10.77 12.53 -38.42
CA LEU A 751 -11.28 13.45 -39.43
C LEU A 751 -11.84 12.68 -40.63
N ALA A 752 -12.95 13.13 -41.20
CA ALA A 752 -13.40 12.63 -42.50
C ALA A 752 -12.56 13.28 -43.63
N PRO A 753 -12.43 12.65 -44.81
CA PRO A 753 -11.73 13.26 -45.94
C PRO A 753 -12.25 14.67 -46.25
N GLY A 754 -11.35 15.64 -46.32
CA GLY A 754 -11.67 17.06 -46.53
C GLY A 754 -12.37 17.79 -45.38
N SER A 755 -12.65 17.12 -44.25
CA SER A 755 -13.21 17.78 -43.06
C SER A 755 -12.13 18.48 -42.24
N SER A 756 -12.55 19.24 -41.23
CA SER A 756 -11.66 19.89 -40.28
C SER A 756 -12.04 19.55 -38.85
N GLY A 757 -11.05 19.49 -37.96
CA GLY A 757 -11.26 19.31 -36.53
C GLY A 757 -10.31 20.17 -35.70
N LYS A 758 -10.64 20.30 -34.42
CA LYS A 758 -9.83 21.02 -33.45
C LYS A 758 -8.81 20.06 -32.84
N PHE A 759 -7.54 20.39 -33.01
CA PHE A 759 -6.42 19.69 -32.38
C PHE A 759 -5.88 20.54 -31.24
N LYS A 760 -5.91 20.05 -30.00
CA LYS A 760 -5.57 20.79 -28.79
C LYS A 760 -4.39 20.12 -28.09
N ALA A 761 -3.34 20.89 -27.83
CA ALA A 761 -2.24 20.50 -26.97
C ALA A 761 -2.42 21.12 -25.59
N VAL A 762 -2.21 20.34 -24.54
CA VAL A 762 -2.25 20.78 -23.14
C VAL A 762 -0.90 20.50 -22.49
N PHE A 763 -0.14 21.54 -22.23
CA PHE A 763 1.07 21.47 -21.43
C PHE A 763 0.72 21.64 -19.95
N ARG A 764 1.36 20.86 -19.07
CA ARG A 764 1.31 21.05 -17.63
C ARG A 764 2.71 21.31 -17.09
N ASN A 765 2.84 22.32 -16.25
CA ASN A 765 4.01 22.50 -15.40
C ASN A 765 3.92 21.52 -14.21
N GLU A 766 4.78 20.52 -14.16
CA GLU A 766 4.81 19.51 -13.09
C GLU A 766 5.63 19.97 -11.88
N SER A 767 6.20 21.18 -11.91
CA SER A 767 6.83 21.78 -10.73
C SER A 767 5.80 22.57 -9.92
N GLY A 768 5.71 22.27 -8.63
CA GLY A 768 4.99 23.12 -7.67
C GLY A 768 5.86 24.22 -7.06
N LEU A 769 7.15 24.28 -7.40
CA LEU A 769 8.12 25.19 -6.79
C LEU A 769 8.31 26.48 -7.61
N ARG A 770 8.26 26.39 -8.94
CA ARG A 770 8.49 27.54 -9.82
C ARG A 770 7.59 27.51 -11.05
N ALA A 771 7.12 28.69 -11.45
CA ALA A 771 6.45 28.84 -12.74
C ALA A 771 7.45 28.65 -13.89
N THR A 772 6.93 28.36 -15.07
CA THR A 772 7.74 28.38 -16.29
C THR A 772 7.95 29.82 -16.78
N GLY A 773 8.98 30.03 -17.59
CA GLY A 773 9.01 31.16 -18.53
C GLY A 773 8.03 30.91 -19.69
N THR A 774 8.33 31.51 -20.85
CA THR A 774 7.55 31.28 -22.07
C THR A 774 7.57 29.80 -22.46
N VAL A 775 6.39 29.27 -22.73
CA VAL A 775 6.13 27.94 -23.27
C VAL A 775 5.71 28.08 -24.72
N ASP A 776 6.56 27.63 -25.64
CA ASP A 776 6.33 27.71 -27.07
C ASP A 776 5.93 26.34 -27.61
N PHE A 777 4.80 26.29 -28.32
CA PHE A 777 4.30 25.08 -28.95
C PHE A 777 4.58 25.12 -30.45
N SER A 778 5.12 24.03 -30.99
CA SER A 778 5.28 23.83 -32.43
C SER A 778 4.64 22.52 -32.85
N LEU A 779 3.79 22.57 -33.87
CA LEU A 779 3.17 21.41 -34.49
C LEU A 779 3.65 21.28 -35.93
N THR A 780 4.28 20.15 -36.25
CA THR A 780 4.78 19.84 -37.60
C THR A 780 4.19 18.52 -38.10
N GLY A 781 4.32 18.23 -39.40
CA GLY A 781 3.75 17.03 -40.05
C GLY A 781 2.33 17.21 -40.60
N LEU A 782 1.51 18.05 -39.95
CA LEU A 782 0.14 18.37 -40.41
C LEU A 782 0.16 19.61 -41.33
N LYS A 783 0.14 19.39 -42.66
CA LYS A 783 0.33 20.43 -43.69
C LYS A 783 -0.64 21.62 -43.62
N ASP A 784 -1.89 21.37 -43.21
CA ASP A 784 -2.97 22.36 -43.17
C ASP A 784 -3.45 22.63 -41.72
N ALA A 785 -2.52 22.67 -40.76
CA ALA A 785 -2.81 23.00 -39.37
C ALA A 785 -2.67 24.51 -39.11
N GLU A 786 -3.80 25.19 -38.86
CA GLU A 786 -3.86 26.63 -38.62
C GLU A 786 -4.00 26.93 -37.11
N PRO A 787 -3.04 27.61 -36.46
CA PRO A 787 -3.14 27.92 -35.04
C PRO A 787 -4.34 28.83 -34.74
N GLN A 788 -5.10 28.49 -33.70
CA GLN A 788 -6.28 29.22 -33.24
C GLN A 788 -5.90 30.22 -32.15
N GLY A 789 -4.99 31.15 -32.47
CA GLY A 789 -4.42 32.13 -31.55
C GLY A 789 -2.90 32.01 -31.41
N SER A 790 -2.35 32.55 -30.32
CA SER A 790 -0.92 32.44 -30.03
C SER A 790 -0.53 30.99 -29.72
N THR A 791 0.54 30.51 -30.33
CA THR A 791 1.18 29.23 -29.98
C THR A 791 2.24 29.38 -28.88
N SER A 792 2.35 30.58 -28.30
CA SER A 792 3.25 30.90 -27.19
C SER A 792 2.45 31.35 -25.98
N VAL A 793 2.75 30.79 -24.82
CA VAL A 793 2.17 31.15 -23.52
C VAL A 793 3.28 31.69 -22.63
N LEU A 794 3.22 32.98 -22.28
CA LEU A 794 4.32 33.70 -21.63
C LEU A 794 4.73 33.14 -20.26
N ARG A 795 3.79 32.51 -19.55
CA ARG A 795 4.01 31.94 -18.22
C ARG A 795 2.98 30.86 -17.94
N VAL A 796 3.42 29.73 -17.40
CA VAL A 796 2.54 28.71 -16.82
C VAL A 796 2.87 28.61 -15.34
N GLY A 797 1.88 28.84 -14.48
CA GLY A 797 2.03 28.82 -13.03
C GLY A 797 2.48 27.47 -12.48
N GLN A 798 2.85 27.41 -11.20
CA GLN A 798 3.15 26.15 -10.51
C GLN A 798 1.96 25.18 -10.60
N GLY A 799 2.21 23.92 -10.95
CA GLY A 799 1.17 22.88 -11.11
C GLY A 799 0.12 23.14 -12.21
N SER A 800 0.20 24.30 -12.88
CA SER A 800 -0.85 24.82 -13.76
C SER A 800 -0.73 24.27 -15.17
N ARG A 801 -1.81 24.42 -15.94
CA ARG A 801 -1.90 23.96 -17.34
C ARG A 801 -2.03 25.14 -18.30
N ALA A 802 -1.53 24.96 -19.51
CA ALA A 802 -1.72 25.85 -20.64
C ALA A 802 -2.14 25.03 -21.86
N ALA A 803 -3.07 25.57 -22.64
CA ALA A 803 -3.57 24.89 -23.83
C ALA A 803 -3.44 25.78 -25.07
N VAL A 804 -3.02 25.17 -26.17
CA VAL A 804 -2.99 25.77 -27.51
C VAL A 804 -3.79 24.88 -28.44
N SER A 805 -4.44 25.45 -29.45
CA SER A 805 -5.23 24.69 -30.41
C SER A 805 -4.91 25.08 -31.84
N TRP A 806 -5.04 24.12 -32.74
CA TRP A 806 -4.96 24.28 -34.18
C TRP A 806 -6.27 23.78 -34.80
N LEU A 807 -6.71 24.43 -35.87
CA LEU A 807 -7.69 23.88 -36.79
C LEU A 807 -6.91 23.03 -37.80
N VAL A 808 -7.13 21.73 -37.78
CA VAL A 808 -6.46 20.79 -38.70
C VAL A 808 -7.45 20.38 -39.78
N ARG A 809 -7.04 20.48 -41.04
CA ARG A 809 -7.82 20.00 -42.19
C ARG A 809 -7.28 18.68 -42.70
N ALA A 810 -8.17 17.70 -42.92
CA ALA A 810 -7.82 16.44 -43.54
C ALA A 810 -7.61 16.61 -45.05
N PRO A 811 -6.67 15.86 -45.66
CA PRO A 811 -6.55 15.78 -47.11
C PRO A 811 -7.89 15.40 -47.77
N LYS A 812 -8.14 15.94 -48.97
CA LYS A 812 -9.34 15.63 -49.77
C LYS A 812 -9.22 14.34 -50.57
N ASP A 813 -8.06 13.68 -50.53
CA ASP A 813 -7.82 12.45 -51.27
C ASP A 813 -8.81 11.36 -50.86
N GLU A 814 -9.23 10.55 -51.83
CA GLU A 814 -10.02 9.35 -51.55
C GLU A 814 -9.26 8.39 -50.64
N LEU A 815 -9.95 7.84 -49.64
CA LEU A 815 -9.36 6.88 -48.71
C LEU A 815 -9.09 5.55 -49.43
N LYS A 816 -7.86 5.07 -49.31
CA LYS A 816 -7.47 3.73 -49.77
C LYS A 816 -7.61 2.68 -48.68
N ASP A 817 -7.59 3.10 -47.42
CA ASP A 817 -7.66 2.24 -46.24
C ASP A 817 -8.64 2.84 -45.23
N PRO A 818 -9.26 2.04 -44.35
CA PRO A 818 -10.28 2.53 -43.42
C PRO A 818 -9.77 3.60 -42.44
N LEU A 819 -8.49 3.54 -42.07
CA LEU A 819 -7.78 4.53 -41.28
C LEU A 819 -6.49 4.94 -42.01
N LYS A 820 -6.36 6.23 -42.33
CA LYS A 820 -5.14 6.81 -42.89
C LYS A 820 -4.45 7.65 -41.80
N PRO A 821 -3.26 7.27 -41.32
CA PRO A 821 -2.54 8.07 -40.34
C PRO A 821 -2.03 9.38 -40.96
N LEU A 822 -2.10 10.44 -40.16
CA LEU A 822 -1.45 11.73 -40.35
C LEU A 822 -0.43 11.87 -39.22
N ASP A 823 0.82 11.53 -39.53
CA ASP A 823 1.91 11.64 -38.57
C ASP A 823 2.18 13.11 -38.26
N TYR A 824 2.40 13.42 -36.98
CA TYR A 824 2.75 14.74 -36.52
C TYR A 824 3.86 14.68 -35.47
N GLU A 825 4.57 15.78 -35.32
CA GLU A 825 5.39 16.03 -34.14
C GLU A 825 4.87 17.29 -33.45
N LEU A 826 4.47 17.13 -32.19
CA LEU A 826 4.17 18.24 -31.31
C LEU A 826 5.37 18.42 -30.40
N ALA A 827 6.04 19.56 -30.46
CA ALA A 827 7.12 19.89 -29.55
C ALA A 827 6.76 21.10 -28.70
N VAL A 828 7.18 21.04 -27.43
CA VAL A 828 7.07 22.15 -26.50
C VAL A 828 8.46 22.58 -26.07
N GLU A 829 8.79 23.85 -26.25
CA GLU A 829 9.98 24.46 -25.68
C GLU A 829 9.60 25.21 -24.40
N TYR A 830 10.14 24.77 -23.26
CA TYR A 830 9.80 25.31 -21.95
C TYR A 830 10.96 25.20 -20.98
N GLY A 831 10.91 25.96 -19.90
CA GLY A 831 11.83 25.82 -18.77
C GLY A 831 11.34 26.62 -17.57
N PRO A 832 11.89 26.36 -16.37
CA PRO A 832 11.63 27.22 -15.22
C PRO A 832 11.95 28.67 -15.56
N GLU A 833 11.19 29.60 -14.99
CA GLU A 833 11.35 31.03 -15.28
C GLU A 833 12.80 31.51 -15.09
N GLY A 834 13.39 32.09 -16.15
CA GLY A 834 14.76 32.61 -16.14
C GLY A 834 15.86 31.53 -16.28
N GLU A 835 15.50 30.26 -16.39
CA GLU A 835 16.44 29.17 -16.66
C GLU A 835 16.44 28.78 -18.14
N ARG A 836 17.44 27.99 -18.56
CA ARG A 836 17.53 27.50 -19.95
C ARG A 836 16.34 26.60 -20.27
N ARG A 837 15.69 26.84 -21.40
CA ARG A 837 14.58 26.02 -21.89
C ARG A 837 15.08 24.71 -22.50
N VAL A 838 14.24 23.70 -22.40
CA VAL A 838 14.40 22.39 -23.03
C VAL A 838 13.28 22.17 -24.02
N ARG A 839 13.59 21.42 -25.08
CA ARG A 839 12.62 20.98 -26.07
C ARG A 839 12.12 19.60 -25.69
N MET A 840 10.81 19.40 -25.71
CA MET A 840 10.16 18.11 -25.48
C MET A 840 9.35 17.74 -26.72
N PRO A 841 9.94 17.00 -27.67
CA PRO A 841 9.20 16.46 -28.80
C PRO A 841 8.30 15.29 -28.37
N GLN A 842 7.11 15.26 -28.96
CA GLN A 842 6.13 14.20 -28.82
C GLN A 842 5.60 13.85 -30.21
N PRO A 843 6.14 12.80 -30.85
CA PRO A 843 5.57 12.27 -32.07
C PRO A 843 4.18 11.66 -31.78
N GLY A 844 3.28 11.75 -32.74
CA GLY A 844 1.95 11.18 -32.63
C GLY A 844 1.27 11.00 -33.98
N LYS A 845 0.08 10.39 -33.95
CA LYS A 845 -0.74 10.14 -35.14
C LYS A 845 -2.13 10.70 -34.94
N LEU A 846 -2.60 11.51 -35.87
CA LEU A 846 -4.02 11.80 -36.07
C LEU A 846 -4.52 10.88 -37.19
N TYR A 847 -5.82 10.62 -37.30
CA TYR A 847 -6.33 9.72 -38.33
C TYR A 847 -7.40 10.37 -39.20
N VAL A 848 -7.32 10.12 -40.50
CA VAL A 848 -8.44 10.31 -41.42
C VAL A 848 -9.18 8.99 -41.54
N ALA A 849 -10.48 9.00 -41.31
CA ALA A 849 -11.31 7.80 -41.26
C ALA A 849 -12.55 7.96 -42.15
N GLY A 850 -12.96 6.87 -42.79
CA GLY A 850 -14.29 6.79 -43.38
C GLY A 850 -15.34 6.61 -42.27
N PRO A 851 -16.55 7.18 -42.41
CA PRO A 851 -17.61 7.05 -41.41
C PRO A 851 -17.99 5.58 -41.24
N LEU A 852 -18.37 5.20 -40.02
CA LEU A 852 -18.99 3.91 -39.76
C LEU A 852 -20.44 3.93 -40.26
N ASP A 853 -20.96 2.77 -40.65
CA ASP A 853 -22.38 2.59 -40.97
C ASP A 853 -23.27 2.92 -39.75
N ASP A 854 -24.45 3.50 -39.99
CA ASP A 854 -25.36 4.01 -38.94
C ASP A 854 -25.86 2.93 -37.96
N ASP A 855 -25.80 1.64 -38.33
CA ASP A 855 -26.20 0.51 -37.47
C ASP A 855 -25.10 0.05 -36.50
N LEU A 856 -23.91 0.66 -36.57
CA LEU A 856 -22.74 0.29 -35.79
C LEU A 856 -22.53 1.22 -34.60
N SER A 857 -22.19 0.62 -33.46
CA SER A 857 -21.82 1.31 -32.23
C SER A 857 -20.33 1.15 -31.95
N THR A 858 -19.77 2.07 -31.16
CA THR A 858 -18.37 2.01 -30.74
C THR A 858 -18.25 2.10 -29.23
N VAL A 859 -17.25 1.42 -28.69
CA VAL A 859 -16.81 1.59 -27.30
C VAL A 859 -15.30 1.70 -27.30
N SER A 860 -14.77 2.61 -26.49
CA SER A 860 -13.34 2.79 -26.31
C SER A 860 -13.04 2.95 -24.82
N THR A 861 -12.30 1.99 -24.27
CA THR A 861 -11.65 2.10 -22.95
C THR A 861 -10.12 2.21 -23.08
N ASN A 862 -9.60 2.36 -24.31
CA ASN A 862 -8.18 2.39 -24.64
C ASN A 862 -7.83 3.50 -25.65
N ASP A 863 -8.63 4.58 -25.66
CA ASP A 863 -8.56 5.70 -26.59
C ASP A 863 -8.55 5.27 -28.07
N ALA A 864 -9.30 4.22 -28.42
CA ALA A 864 -9.39 3.72 -29.78
C ALA A 864 -10.05 4.71 -30.74
N VAL A 865 -9.54 4.72 -31.96
CA VAL A 865 -10.14 5.38 -33.11
C VAL A 865 -10.55 4.35 -34.15
N PHE A 866 -11.61 4.65 -34.89
CA PHE A 866 -12.29 3.70 -35.77
C PHE A 866 -12.44 4.29 -37.17
N GLY A 867 -12.40 3.42 -38.18
CA GLY A 867 -12.71 3.80 -39.56
C GLY A 867 -13.24 2.63 -40.37
N GLN A 868 -14.08 2.92 -41.35
CA GLN A 868 -14.66 1.94 -42.26
C GLN A 868 -14.47 2.38 -43.72
N LEU A 869 -14.20 1.41 -44.60
CA LEU A 869 -14.15 1.61 -46.04
C LEU A 869 -14.76 0.39 -46.75
N GLY A 870 -16.04 0.52 -47.13
CA GLY A 870 -16.82 -0.61 -47.64
C GLY A 870 -16.94 -1.71 -46.58
N ARG A 871 -16.50 -2.93 -46.90
CA ARG A 871 -16.50 -4.09 -45.98
C ARG A 871 -15.23 -4.21 -45.13
N ARG A 872 -14.32 -3.22 -45.19
CA ARG A 872 -13.09 -3.18 -44.40
C ARG A 872 -13.23 -2.21 -43.23
N PHE A 873 -12.62 -2.55 -42.11
CA PHE A 873 -12.60 -1.75 -40.89
C PHE A 873 -11.18 -1.66 -40.37
N ALA A 874 -10.87 -0.59 -39.66
CA ALA A 874 -9.64 -0.50 -38.90
C ALA A 874 -9.90 0.10 -37.52
N VAL A 875 -9.17 -0.42 -36.53
CA VAL A 875 -9.20 0.08 -35.15
C VAL A 875 -7.77 0.35 -34.74
N ASN A 876 -7.46 1.59 -34.35
CA ASN A 876 -6.19 1.93 -33.73
C ASN A 876 -6.41 2.33 -32.27
N GLY A 877 -5.79 1.63 -31.33
CA GLY A 877 -5.98 1.87 -29.90
C GLY A 877 -4.76 1.50 -29.06
N ALA A 878 -4.75 1.96 -27.81
CA ALA A 878 -3.75 1.61 -26.79
C ALA A 878 -4.27 0.43 -25.95
N GLY A 879 -3.92 0.40 -24.66
CA GLY A 879 -4.49 -0.49 -23.66
C GLY A 879 -3.42 -1.27 -22.91
N ASP A 880 -3.43 -1.14 -21.59
CA ASP A 880 -2.44 -1.76 -20.71
C ASP A 880 -2.57 -3.29 -20.71
N ASP A 881 -3.79 -3.80 -20.54
CA ASP A 881 -4.10 -5.23 -20.52
C ASP A 881 -5.60 -5.48 -20.78
N MET A 882 -5.95 -6.74 -21.02
CA MET A 882 -7.33 -7.24 -21.15
C MET A 882 -7.44 -8.60 -20.45
N TRP A 883 -7.18 -8.59 -19.14
CA TRP A 883 -7.14 -9.77 -18.28
C TRP A 883 -7.43 -9.39 -16.83
N ARG A 884 -8.26 -10.19 -16.16
CA ARG A 884 -8.74 -9.96 -14.78
C ARG A 884 -9.26 -8.53 -14.63
N GLY A 885 -8.82 -7.82 -13.59
CA GLY A 885 -9.25 -6.46 -13.26
C GLY A 885 -8.91 -5.37 -14.28
N THR A 886 -8.35 -5.70 -15.44
CA THR A 886 -8.08 -4.76 -16.53
C THR A 886 -8.89 -5.14 -17.78
N SER A 887 -9.66 -4.19 -18.31
CA SER A 887 -10.48 -4.37 -19.51
C SER A 887 -10.31 -3.18 -20.47
N HIS A 888 -9.09 -2.98 -20.97
CA HIS A 888 -8.78 -1.92 -21.94
C HIS A 888 -8.89 -2.45 -23.37
N PHE A 889 -9.90 -2.01 -24.11
CA PHE A 889 -10.12 -2.38 -25.51
C PHE A 889 -10.94 -1.33 -26.26
N GLY A 890 -10.86 -1.38 -27.58
CA GLY A 890 -11.71 -0.62 -28.49
C GLY A 890 -12.49 -1.58 -29.38
N ALA A 891 -13.80 -1.37 -29.54
CA ALA A 891 -14.64 -2.25 -30.36
C ALA A 891 -15.64 -1.49 -31.23
N VAL A 892 -15.86 -2.02 -32.43
CA VAL A 892 -16.99 -1.68 -33.32
C VAL A 892 -17.97 -2.85 -33.25
N TYR A 893 -19.22 -2.60 -32.88
CA TYR A 893 -20.14 -3.65 -32.49
C TYR A 893 -21.59 -3.35 -32.88
N ARG A 894 -22.42 -4.40 -32.86
CA ARG A 894 -23.89 -4.31 -32.96
C ARG A 894 -24.51 -4.64 -31.61
N GLU A 895 -25.41 -3.77 -31.16
CA GLU A 895 -26.12 -3.97 -29.91
C GLU A 895 -27.04 -5.18 -29.98
N LYS A 896 -27.02 -6.01 -28.92
CA LYS A 896 -27.97 -7.12 -28.73
C LYS A 896 -28.07 -8.10 -29.91
N ALA A 897 -27.02 -8.21 -30.71
CA ALA A 897 -27.00 -9.02 -31.93
C ALA A 897 -26.63 -10.49 -31.67
N MET A 898 -25.85 -10.78 -30.61
CA MET A 898 -25.47 -12.13 -30.25
C MET A 898 -26.54 -12.79 -29.37
N ARG A 899 -27.23 -13.77 -29.94
CA ARG A 899 -28.30 -14.55 -29.30
C ARG A 899 -28.06 -16.03 -29.55
N ASP A 900 -28.86 -16.86 -28.92
CA ASP A 900 -28.80 -18.30 -29.13
C ASP A 900 -28.92 -18.66 -30.63
N GLY A 901 -28.04 -19.54 -31.11
CA GLY A 901 -27.94 -19.96 -32.51
C GLY A 901 -27.23 -18.97 -33.46
N VAL A 902 -26.79 -17.81 -32.98
CA VAL A 902 -26.09 -16.81 -33.81
C VAL A 902 -24.58 -17.07 -33.84
N SER A 903 -23.98 -16.82 -35.00
CA SER A 903 -22.54 -16.84 -35.22
C SER A 903 -22.04 -15.51 -35.76
N ALA A 904 -20.97 -15.00 -35.16
CA ALA A 904 -20.22 -13.86 -35.67
C ALA A 904 -18.95 -14.34 -36.36
N THR A 905 -18.62 -13.76 -37.51
CA THR A 905 -17.40 -14.06 -38.27
C THR A 905 -16.66 -12.78 -38.61
N VAL A 906 -15.33 -12.79 -38.56
CA VAL A 906 -14.48 -11.68 -39.03
C VAL A 906 -13.18 -12.19 -39.61
N HIS A 907 -12.68 -11.55 -40.66
CA HIS A 907 -11.30 -11.77 -41.12
C HIS A 907 -10.39 -10.69 -40.55
N VAL A 908 -9.48 -11.08 -39.66
CA VAL A 908 -8.41 -10.21 -39.16
C VAL A 908 -7.34 -10.18 -40.24
N THR A 909 -7.23 -9.06 -40.95
CA THR A 909 -6.34 -8.90 -42.12
C THR A 909 -4.90 -8.66 -41.66
N SER A 910 -4.72 -7.78 -40.69
CA SER A 910 -3.42 -7.42 -40.12
C SER A 910 -3.57 -6.95 -38.68
N GLN A 911 -2.50 -7.09 -37.91
CA GLN A 911 -2.39 -6.60 -36.54
C GLN A 911 -0.95 -6.12 -36.32
N GLU A 912 -0.78 -4.85 -35.95
CA GLU A 912 0.52 -4.35 -35.48
C GLU A 912 0.89 -5.01 -34.15
N VAL A 913 2.17 -5.38 -34.01
CA VAL A 913 2.69 -6.07 -32.82
C VAL A 913 3.02 -5.05 -31.73
N THR A 914 2.08 -4.80 -30.83
CA THR A 914 2.27 -3.93 -29.65
C THR A 914 2.75 -4.67 -28.41
N GLY A 915 2.65 -6.00 -28.42
CA GLY A 915 3.05 -6.91 -27.35
C GLY A 915 2.70 -8.36 -27.72
N PRO A 916 3.30 -9.36 -27.06
CA PRO A 916 3.10 -10.78 -27.38
C PRO A 916 1.64 -11.24 -27.16
N TRP A 917 0.91 -10.54 -26.30
CA TRP A 917 -0.49 -10.79 -25.96
C TRP A 917 -1.44 -9.73 -26.53
N ALA A 918 -1.01 -8.91 -27.50
CA ALA A 918 -1.92 -7.97 -28.17
C ALA A 918 -3.08 -8.76 -28.77
N ARG A 919 -4.31 -8.24 -28.68
CA ARG A 919 -5.51 -9.00 -29.05
C ARG A 919 -6.25 -8.31 -30.18
N ALA A 920 -6.70 -9.11 -31.14
CA ALA A 920 -7.53 -8.69 -32.26
C ALA A 920 -8.54 -9.78 -32.60
N GLY A 921 -9.82 -9.47 -32.72
CA GLY A 921 -10.80 -10.49 -33.15
C GLY A 921 -12.24 -10.15 -32.80
N LEU A 922 -12.99 -11.15 -32.32
CA LEU A 922 -14.41 -11.04 -31.96
C LEU A 922 -14.59 -10.93 -30.44
N ILE A 923 -15.48 -10.06 -30.01
CA ILE A 923 -15.83 -9.85 -28.60
C ILE A 923 -17.35 -9.95 -28.43
N ALA A 924 -17.82 -10.56 -27.34
CA ALA A 924 -19.21 -10.52 -26.92
C ALA A 924 -19.33 -10.27 -25.41
N ARG A 925 -20.30 -9.44 -25.03
CA ARG A 925 -20.57 -9.05 -23.64
C ARG A 925 -22.04 -8.65 -23.50
N ASN A 926 -22.63 -8.79 -22.30
CA ASN A 926 -24.01 -8.35 -22.09
C ASN A 926 -24.22 -6.88 -22.50
N GLU A 927 -23.29 -6.03 -22.09
CA GLU A 927 -23.21 -4.63 -22.49
C GLU A 927 -21.72 -4.29 -22.67
N LEU A 928 -21.29 -4.00 -23.90
CA LEU A 928 -19.89 -3.69 -24.17
C LEU A 928 -19.39 -2.41 -23.47
N PRO A 929 -20.18 -1.31 -23.41
CA PRO A 929 -19.81 -0.10 -22.65
C PRO A 929 -19.85 -0.25 -21.11
N GLY A 930 -20.46 -1.31 -20.57
CA GLY A 930 -20.65 -1.48 -19.13
C GLY A 930 -19.37 -1.89 -18.40
N ALA A 931 -18.94 -1.11 -17.40
CA ALA A 931 -17.84 -1.48 -16.51
C ALA A 931 -18.19 -2.78 -15.74
N ALA A 932 -17.29 -3.78 -15.76
CA ALA A 932 -17.52 -5.10 -15.17
C ALA A 932 -18.84 -5.79 -15.61
N SER A 933 -19.30 -5.53 -16.84
CA SER A 933 -20.45 -6.23 -17.41
C SER A 933 -20.17 -7.73 -17.59
N ARG A 934 -21.13 -8.56 -17.21
CA ARG A 934 -21.03 -10.04 -17.22
C ARG A 934 -21.17 -10.64 -18.62
N GLY A 935 -21.01 -11.96 -18.70
CA GLY A 935 -21.20 -12.70 -19.94
C GLY A 935 -20.08 -12.43 -20.93
N PHE A 936 -18.86 -12.24 -20.44
CA PHE A 936 -17.76 -11.70 -21.21
C PHE A 936 -16.96 -12.82 -21.88
N VAL A 937 -16.80 -12.75 -23.20
CA VAL A 937 -16.01 -13.69 -24.00
C VAL A 937 -15.35 -12.99 -25.18
N ASN A 938 -14.14 -13.40 -25.54
CA ASN A 938 -13.53 -13.02 -26.81
C ASN A 938 -12.80 -14.18 -27.47
N LEU A 939 -12.79 -14.13 -28.81
CA LEU A 939 -11.95 -14.96 -29.65
C LEU A 939 -10.98 -14.04 -30.37
N SER A 940 -9.70 -14.14 -30.05
CA SER A 940 -8.68 -13.22 -30.54
C SER A 940 -7.47 -13.93 -31.12
N VAL A 941 -6.92 -13.39 -32.20
CA VAL A 941 -5.54 -13.68 -32.61
C VAL A 941 -4.59 -12.80 -31.83
N THR A 942 -3.41 -13.35 -31.55
CA THR A 942 -2.31 -12.68 -30.85
C THR A 942 -1.02 -12.80 -31.66
N PRO A 943 -0.07 -11.86 -31.54
CA PRO A 943 1.19 -11.94 -32.27
C PRO A 943 1.98 -13.21 -32.00
N ASP A 944 2.14 -13.60 -30.73
CA ASP A 944 3.06 -14.67 -30.32
C ASP A 944 2.37 -15.87 -29.63
N ASN A 945 1.08 -15.77 -29.28
CA ASN A 945 0.37 -16.78 -28.49
C ASN A 945 -0.72 -17.54 -29.25
N GLY A 946 -0.85 -17.28 -30.55
CA GLY A 946 -1.83 -17.96 -31.40
C GLY A 946 -3.23 -17.35 -31.33
N VAL A 947 -4.25 -18.16 -31.61
CA VAL A 947 -5.67 -17.78 -31.44
C VAL A 947 -6.18 -18.29 -30.10
N VAL A 948 -6.81 -17.39 -29.35
CA VAL A 948 -7.18 -17.58 -27.94
C VAL A 948 -8.67 -17.29 -27.76
N LEU A 949 -9.38 -18.22 -27.14
CA LEU A 949 -10.77 -18.07 -26.70
C LEU A 949 -10.76 -17.80 -25.19
N SER A 950 -10.87 -16.53 -24.79
CA SER A 950 -10.88 -16.11 -23.38
C SER A 950 -12.29 -15.83 -22.90
N TYR A 951 -12.59 -16.15 -21.65
CA TYR A 951 -13.92 -15.93 -21.09
C TYR A 951 -13.92 -15.66 -19.58
N ASP A 952 -15.03 -15.09 -19.12
CA ASP A 952 -15.42 -14.91 -17.72
C ASP A 952 -16.02 -16.22 -17.18
N SER A 953 -15.25 -16.94 -16.36
CA SER A 953 -15.63 -18.25 -15.85
C SER A 953 -16.56 -18.19 -14.64
N ASP A 954 -16.48 -17.15 -13.81
CA ASP A 954 -17.19 -17.06 -12.52
C ASP A 954 -18.30 -16.00 -12.47
N GLY A 955 -18.44 -15.19 -13.51
CA GLY A 955 -19.49 -14.19 -13.68
C GLY A 955 -19.19 -12.87 -12.98
N ASP A 956 -17.94 -12.57 -12.68
CA ASP A 956 -17.51 -11.29 -12.11
C ASP A 956 -17.36 -10.16 -13.14
N GLY A 957 -17.44 -10.49 -14.43
CA GLY A 957 -17.30 -9.54 -15.54
C GLY A 957 -15.87 -9.32 -16.02
N GLU A 958 -14.92 -10.15 -15.59
CA GLU A 958 -13.50 -10.13 -15.95
C GLU A 958 -13.09 -11.39 -16.74
N LEU A 959 -12.07 -11.29 -17.59
CA LEU A 959 -11.52 -12.46 -18.29
C LEU A 959 -10.48 -13.14 -17.40
N ASP A 960 -10.69 -14.40 -17.04
CA ASP A 960 -9.87 -15.08 -16.03
C ASP A 960 -9.32 -16.44 -16.48
N THR A 961 -9.82 -16.96 -17.60
CA THR A 961 -9.41 -18.23 -18.20
C THR A 961 -9.44 -18.18 -19.74
N TYR A 962 -8.78 -19.14 -20.40
CA TYR A 962 -8.78 -19.27 -21.86
C TYR A 962 -8.47 -20.67 -22.38
N GLU A 963 -8.91 -20.93 -23.61
CA GLU A 963 -8.44 -22.02 -24.48
C GLU A 963 -7.61 -21.44 -25.63
N ARG A 964 -6.66 -22.18 -26.21
CA ARG A 964 -5.82 -21.65 -27.30
C ARG A 964 -5.36 -22.66 -28.33
N VAL A 965 -5.10 -22.16 -29.54
CA VAL A 965 -4.36 -22.82 -30.61
C VAL A 965 -3.11 -21.99 -30.94
N SER A 966 -1.92 -22.54 -30.69
CA SER A 966 -0.64 -21.87 -30.94
C SER A 966 -0.24 -21.88 -32.43
N GLY A 967 0.72 -21.01 -32.78
CA GLY A 967 1.35 -20.99 -34.10
C GLY A 967 0.50 -20.39 -35.24
N VAL A 968 -0.54 -19.62 -34.89
CA VAL A 968 -1.44 -18.96 -35.86
C VAL A 968 -1.47 -17.46 -35.57
N GLY A 969 -0.99 -16.63 -36.50
CA GLY A 969 -1.10 -15.17 -36.46
C GLY A 969 -2.03 -14.63 -37.54
N ALA A 970 -2.24 -13.31 -37.57
CA ALA A 970 -2.93 -12.67 -38.69
C ALA A 970 -2.11 -12.80 -40.00
N PRO A 971 -2.74 -12.94 -41.19
CA PRO A 971 -4.18 -12.93 -41.42
C PRO A 971 -4.88 -14.24 -41.01
N VAL A 972 -6.08 -14.12 -40.43
CA VAL A 972 -6.90 -15.27 -40.00
C VAL A 972 -8.39 -14.92 -39.95
N THR A 973 -9.26 -15.85 -40.35
CA THR A 973 -10.70 -15.72 -40.18
C THR A 973 -11.13 -16.39 -38.88
N LEU A 974 -11.90 -15.69 -38.07
CA LEU A 974 -12.40 -16.14 -36.76
C LEU A 974 -13.92 -16.29 -36.81
N ARG A 975 -14.46 -17.31 -36.14
CA ARG A 975 -15.89 -17.51 -35.93
C ARG A 975 -16.17 -17.77 -34.46
N LEU A 976 -17.11 -17.02 -33.91
CA LEU A 976 -17.62 -17.20 -32.57
C LEU A 976 -19.12 -17.52 -32.67
N SER A 977 -19.51 -18.71 -32.25
CA SER A 977 -20.90 -19.20 -32.30
C SER A 977 -21.45 -19.40 -30.89
N ARG A 978 -22.73 -19.10 -30.69
CA ARG A 978 -23.39 -19.22 -29.38
C ARG A 978 -24.49 -20.29 -29.39
N ASP A 979 -24.45 -21.15 -28.37
CA ASP A 979 -25.49 -22.13 -28.02
C ASP A 979 -25.83 -22.02 -26.51
N GLY A 980 -26.92 -21.34 -26.19
CA GLY A 980 -27.33 -21.01 -24.83
C GLY A 980 -26.30 -20.15 -24.09
N ARG A 981 -25.55 -20.78 -23.17
CA ARG A 981 -24.41 -20.19 -22.42
C ARG A 981 -23.05 -20.66 -22.93
N SER A 982 -23.04 -21.57 -23.90
CA SER A 982 -21.84 -22.13 -24.50
C SER A 982 -21.43 -21.28 -25.70
N PHE A 983 -20.13 -21.00 -25.80
CA PHE A 983 -19.52 -20.30 -26.91
C PHE A 983 -18.50 -21.21 -27.58
N HIS A 984 -18.63 -21.39 -28.88
CA HIS A 984 -17.73 -22.16 -29.70
C HIS A 984 -16.85 -21.22 -30.53
N GLY A 985 -15.54 -21.29 -30.32
CA GLY A 985 -14.56 -20.48 -31.05
C GLY A 985 -13.83 -21.32 -32.11
N GLU A 986 -13.75 -20.80 -33.32
CA GLU A 986 -13.11 -21.46 -34.46
C GLU A 986 -12.25 -20.49 -35.26
N LEU A 987 -11.21 -21.02 -35.92
CA LEU A 987 -10.33 -20.27 -36.81
C LEU A 987 -10.24 -20.92 -38.20
N SER A 988 -9.94 -20.13 -39.22
CA SER A 988 -9.66 -20.57 -40.60
C SER A 988 -8.52 -19.76 -41.20
N ARG A 989 -7.61 -20.43 -41.93
CA ARG A 989 -6.46 -19.82 -42.63
C ARG A 989 -6.68 -19.71 -44.15
N ASP A 990 -7.83 -20.16 -44.63
CA ASP A 990 -8.21 -20.25 -46.03
C ASP A 990 -9.59 -19.63 -46.26
N ASP A 991 -9.81 -18.47 -45.64
CA ASP A 991 -11.00 -17.62 -45.80
C ASP A 991 -12.33 -18.34 -45.59
N GLY A 992 -12.37 -19.25 -44.61
CA GLY A 992 -13.57 -19.96 -44.17
C GLY A 992 -13.85 -21.27 -44.91
N ALA A 993 -12.94 -21.73 -45.78
CA ALA A 993 -13.07 -23.02 -46.46
C ALA A 993 -12.88 -24.21 -45.49
N ASN A 994 -11.92 -24.11 -44.56
CA ASN A 994 -11.71 -25.10 -43.51
C ASN A 994 -11.65 -24.43 -42.13
N TRP A 995 -12.44 -24.95 -41.18
CA TRP A 995 -12.52 -24.46 -39.81
C TRP A 995 -11.82 -25.41 -38.83
N ARG A 996 -11.02 -24.84 -37.93
CA ARG A 996 -10.38 -25.54 -36.82
C ARG A 996 -10.95 -25.00 -35.51
N SER A 997 -11.45 -25.91 -34.68
CA SER A 997 -11.89 -25.58 -33.32
C SER A 997 -10.73 -25.07 -32.46
N VAL A 998 -10.95 -23.94 -31.79
CA VAL A 998 -10.11 -23.43 -30.71
C VAL A 998 -10.60 -23.98 -29.37
N GLY A 999 -11.91 -24.02 -29.17
CA GLY A 999 -12.53 -24.58 -27.97
C GLY A 999 -14.04 -24.29 -27.88
N THR A 1000 -14.69 -24.95 -26.92
CA THR A 1000 -16.07 -24.63 -26.51
C THR A 1000 -16.06 -24.33 -25.02
N VAL A 1001 -16.55 -23.16 -24.64
CA VAL A 1001 -16.50 -22.66 -23.25
C VAL A 1001 -17.89 -22.29 -22.77
N THR A 1002 -18.17 -22.50 -21.48
CA THR A 1002 -19.42 -22.03 -20.86
C THR A 1002 -19.15 -20.73 -20.14
N VAL A 1003 -19.89 -19.68 -20.49
CA VAL A 1003 -19.69 -18.33 -19.96
C VAL A 1003 -20.74 -18.03 -18.89
N SER A 1004 -20.30 -17.50 -17.76
CA SER A 1004 -21.16 -17.19 -16.62
C SER A 1004 -21.90 -15.85 -16.80
N GLY A 1005 -23.10 -15.73 -16.24
CA GLY A 1005 -23.87 -14.47 -16.25
C GLY A 1005 -24.36 -13.96 -17.62
N VAL A 1006 -24.39 -14.82 -18.65
CA VAL A 1006 -24.83 -14.48 -20.02
C VAL A 1006 -26.35 -14.20 -20.08
N LEU A 1007 -26.75 -13.07 -20.68
CA LEU A 1007 -28.15 -12.72 -20.95
C LEU A 1007 -28.67 -13.25 -22.30
N SER A 1008 -29.99 -13.20 -22.51
CA SER A 1008 -30.65 -13.70 -23.73
C SER A 1008 -30.19 -13.02 -25.02
N ARG A 1009 -29.70 -11.78 -24.91
CA ARG A 1009 -29.06 -11.02 -25.98
C ARG A 1009 -27.83 -10.33 -25.44
N GLN A 1010 -26.79 -10.28 -26.26
CA GLN A 1010 -25.53 -9.64 -25.96
C GLN A 1010 -25.06 -8.79 -27.14
N ASP A 1011 -24.22 -7.82 -26.84
CA ASP A 1011 -23.49 -7.08 -27.85
C ASP A 1011 -22.39 -7.97 -28.44
N VAL A 1012 -22.12 -7.80 -29.73
CA VAL A 1012 -21.01 -8.50 -30.41
C VAL A 1012 -20.36 -7.60 -31.44
N GLY A 1013 -19.04 -7.66 -31.49
CA GLY A 1013 -18.26 -6.79 -32.35
C GLY A 1013 -16.89 -7.33 -32.70
N MET A 1014 -16.21 -6.57 -33.55
CA MET A 1014 -14.77 -6.70 -33.75
C MET A 1014 -14.06 -5.78 -32.76
N PHE A 1015 -12.92 -6.21 -32.22
CA PHE A 1015 -12.20 -5.45 -31.20
C PHE A 1015 -10.69 -5.58 -31.32
N MET A 1016 -9.99 -4.63 -30.68
CA MET A 1016 -8.56 -4.73 -30.42
C MET A 1016 -8.18 -4.27 -29.01
N SER A 1017 -7.05 -4.76 -28.52
CA SER A 1017 -6.34 -4.26 -27.34
C SER A 1017 -4.82 -4.36 -27.56
N ALA A 1018 -4.08 -3.31 -27.22
CA ALA A 1018 -2.63 -3.29 -27.40
C ALA A 1018 -1.87 -4.15 -26.38
N THR A 1019 -2.46 -4.39 -25.20
CA THR A 1019 -1.87 -5.08 -24.04
C THR A 1019 -0.39 -4.73 -23.80
N ASN A 1020 -0.13 -3.43 -23.80
CA ASN A 1020 1.22 -2.88 -23.85
C ASN A 1020 1.86 -2.65 -22.47
N GLY A 1021 1.19 -3.06 -21.38
CA GLY A 1021 1.68 -2.91 -20.01
C GLY A 1021 1.74 -1.46 -19.50
N GLY A 1022 0.93 -0.54 -20.03
CA GLY A 1022 0.95 0.88 -19.63
C GLY A 1022 2.08 1.69 -20.27
N THR A 1023 2.63 1.19 -21.40
CA THR A 1023 3.68 1.91 -22.14
C THR A 1023 3.12 3.05 -23.00
N GLY A 1024 1.81 3.08 -23.22
CA GLY A 1024 1.14 4.05 -24.10
C GLY A 1024 1.27 3.73 -25.60
N THR A 1025 1.97 2.65 -25.96
CA THR A 1025 2.11 2.17 -27.35
C THR A 1025 0.76 1.86 -27.96
N ARG A 1026 0.48 2.39 -29.14
CA ARG A 1026 -0.76 2.17 -29.88
C ARG A 1026 -0.51 1.19 -31.03
N GLY A 1027 -1.50 0.38 -31.35
CA GLY A 1027 -1.46 -0.56 -32.48
C GLY A 1027 -2.68 -0.41 -33.36
N THR A 1028 -2.51 -0.69 -34.65
CA THR A 1028 -3.56 -0.71 -35.66
C THR A 1028 -3.90 -2.14 -36.03
N VAL A 1029 -5.19 -2.44 -36.11
CA VAL A 1029 -5.72 -3.72 -36.56
C VAL A 1029 -6.69 -3.47 -37.69
N GLU A 1030 -6.53 -4.20 -38.78
CA GLU A 1030 -7.46 -4.16 -39.91
C GLU A 1030 -8.30 -5.43 -39.98
N PHE A 1031 -9.60 -5.23 -40.19
CA PHE A 1031 -10.59 -6.28 -40.34
C PHE A 1031 -11.27 -6.16 -41.70
N ARG A 1032 -11.77 -7.29 -42.20
CA ARG A 1032 -12.69 -7.31 -43.33
C ARG A 1032 -13.76 -8.36 -43.14
N ASP A 1033 -14.83 -8.22 -43.90
CA ASP A 1033 -15.90 -9.22 -44.01
C ASP A 1033 -16.53 -9.62 -42.68
N TRP A 1034 -16.66 -8.66 -41.76
CA TRP A 1034 -17.40 -8.88 -40.52
C TRP A 1034 -18.88 -9.14 -40.82
N ASP A 1035 -19.43 -10.17 -40.17
CA ASP A 1035 -20.82 -10.57 -40.33
C ASP A 1035 -21.34 -11.23 -39.05
N VAL A 1036 -22.66 -11.14 -38.84
CA VAL A 1036 -23.38 -11.72 -37.70
C VAL A 1036 -24.65 -12.37 -38.23
N ARG A 1037 -24.72 -13.71 -38.21
CA ARG A 1037 -25.81 -14.50 -38.80
C ARG A 1037 -26.49 -15.41 -37.80
#